data_AF-A0A7X5XWJ4-F1
#
_entry.id   AF-A0A7X5XWJ4-F1
#
_cell.length_a   1.000
_cell.length_b   1.000
_cell.length_c   1.000
_cell.angle_alpha   90.00
_cell.angle_beta   90.00
_cell.angle_gamma   90.00
#
_symmetry.space_group_name_H-M   'P 1'
#
loop_
_entity.id
_entity.type
_entity.pdbx_description
1 polymer ?
#
loop_
_entity_poly.entity_id
_entity_poly.type
_entity_poly.pdbx_seq_one_letter_code
_entity_poly.pdbx_strand_id
1 'polypeptide(L)'
;MPVVNTQAALDAAIKNAKSGDVILLAPGTYSSITMTGIKPASNITIQSLDTNNKAVVGTVWLTNSSNITLKDFDVVRPTRPTDEFATANRVLSSSNITIDGVHFSGGTGDPSNALGYGLAIRGGTNNKLINSTIDHFVIGLDVRGVDTMLVRGNSFLENRRDHSNFSEMKNVVIDDNRFEGLYPVNDEHPDAIQFMTMGRAYGSSNISITNNVVLQGNGRGTQGFYMQDEVGTMPFKNVTIDNNLIYLSGMYHGINLENTQGAKVTNNTITSITDEKSTWIRIENVSGTVSNNLTDAILMEGTNNVTAQQNIELVKNPAIVRQIADLNKGSKATIAGLMYDNAPFKVGYHTGKNLAGAASQFTKEVAEQLAAPKPAALPRLLLDLSFGAKGVVDASEWSTDETVAPLAASRIKNGMLSVKTGAGMELSRGTSRQLFNLSAFTLNFDMKRDGQTAPAGQIIGIYKSWNIALRADGELTFTMTNDAGVTSTMTTSGAKITDTAVHKIALSYQSEGTSTLYVDGKAVGSATMSGSTRQQEYWGLYVGSPFTAAFSGAVGDVEMRETAFSQAQILALNAGGTVSQPATAAETLKAMVAKGVADTAATLAGSTAWGGAMASPATLSLVSAFGTTGTSVSPLATALANASASGSRYTSTSPFSMLTTPRLAALDLYHG
;
A
#
# COMPACT_ATOMS: atom_id res chain seq x y z
N MET A 1 4.60 21.84 44.95
CA MET A 1 3.95 20.82 44.11
C MET A 1 3.49 19.71 45.03
N PRO A 2 2.20 19.60 45.36
CA PRO A 2 1.71 18.47 46.13
C PRO A 2 1.84 17.17 45.32
N VAL A 3 2.46 16.16 45.92
CA VAL A 3 2.38 14.77 45.44
C VAL A 3 1.16 14.14 46.09
N VAL A 4 0.25 13.61 45.28
CA VAL A 4 -0.95 12.89 45.73
C VAL A 4 -0.81 11.41 45.37
N ASN A 5 -1.33 10.53 46.22
CA ASN A 5 -1.23 9.08 46.08
C ASN A 5 -2.57 8.35 46.30
N THR A 6 -3.67 9.11 46.46
CA THR A 6 -5.03 8.59 46.64
C THR A 6 -6.03 9.53 45.96
N GLN A 7 -7.23 9.02 45.65
CA GLN A 7 -8.31 9.85 45.11
C GLN A 7 -8.68 11.01 46.05
N ALA A 8 -8.81 10.75 47.35
CA ALA A 8 -9.15 11.79 48.33
C ALA A 8 -8.11 12.91 48.40
N ALA A 9 -6.82 12.56 48.28
CA ALA A 9 -5.74 13.54 48.20
C ALA A 9 -5.78 14.36 46.90
N LEU A 10 -6.09 13.72 45.76
CA LEU A 10 -6.27 14.39 44.48
C LEU A 10 -7.44 15.38 44.52
N ASP A 11 -8.60 14.98 45.04
CA ASP A 11 -9.79 15.84 45.16
C ASP A 11 -9.50 17.05 46.05
N ALA A 12 -8.81 16.82 47.19
CA ALA A 12 -8.40 17.89 48.09
C ALA A 12 -7.38 18.83 47.43
N ALA A 13 -6.43 18.30 46.65
CA ALA A 13 -5.45 19.11 45.93
C ALA A 13 -6.12 19.97 44.85
N ILE A 14 -7.02 19.39 44.05
CA ILE A 14 -7.80 20.12 43.03
C ILE A 14 -8.60 21.26 43.65
N LYS A 15 -9.30 21.00 44.76
CA LYS A 15 -10.13 22.01 45.44
C LYS A 15 -9.31 23.20 45.96
N ASN A 16 -8.07 22.95 46.36
CA ASN A 16 -7.19 23.98 46.95
C ASN A 16 -6.19 24.57 45.94
N ALA A 17 -6.19 24.10 44.69
CA ALA A 17 -5.24 24.52 43.67
C ALA A 17 -5.36 26.01 43.36
N LYS A 18 -4.22 26.66 43.24
CA LYS A 18 -4.05 28.07 42.88
C LYS A 18 -3.38 28.18 41.52
N SER A 19 -3.52 29.36 40.93
CA SER A 19 -2.83 29.76 39.70
C SER A 19 -1.35 29.34 39.71
N GLY A 20 -0.93 28.52 38.75
CA GLY A 20 0.45 28.04 38.60
C GLY A 20 0.78 26.75 39.35
N ASP A 21 -0.15 26.20 40.13
CA ASP A 21 0.11 24.96 40.86
C ASP A 21 0.29 23.75 39.93
N VAL A 22 1.18 22.85 40.34
CA VAL A 22 1.39 21.54 39.72
C VAL A 22 1.07 20.46 40.74
N ILE A 23 0.05 19.65 40.45
CA ILE A 23 -0.35 18.47 41.20
C ILE A 23 0.28 17.24 40.54
N LEU A 24 1.10 16.52 41.31
CA LEU A 24 1.82 15.33 40.84
C LEU A 24 1.11 14.07 41.31
N LEU A 25 0.66 13.24 40.37
CA LEU A 25 0.03 11.95 40.63
C LEU A 25 1.14 10.89 40.83
N ALA A 26 1.28 10.35 42.04
CA ALA A 26 2.10 9.17 42.25
C ALA A 26 1.53 7.98 41.43
N PRO A 27 2.38 7.04 40.98
CA PRO A 27 1.91 5.85 40.26
C PRO A 27 0.82 5.12 41.04
N GLY A 28 -0.26 4.75 40.36
CA GLY A 28 -1.43 4.15 40.97
C GLY A 28 -2.72 4.50 40.22
N THR A 29 -3.85 4.03 40.76
CA THR A 29 -5.16 4.22 40.15
C THR A 29 -5.96 5.29 40.88
N TYR A 30 -6.55 6.20 40.12
CA TYR A 30 -7.47 7.24 40.56
C TYR A 30 -8.80 7.01 39.86
N SER A 31 -9.93 7.18 40.56
CA SER A 31 -11.23 6.96 39.93
C SER A 31 -11.56 8.03 38.90
N SER A 32 -11.20 9.29 39.16
CA SER A 32 -11.50 10.37 38.23
C SER A 32 -10.68 11.64 38.48
N ILE A 33 -10.52 12.45 37.43
CA ILE A 33 -10.27 13.88 37.54
C ILE A 33 -11.57 14.59 37.19
N THR A 34 -12.21 15.21 38.18
CA THR A 34 -13.47 15.94 38.00
C THR A 34 -13.29 17.39 38.42
N MET A 35 -13.56 18.33 37.51
CA MET A 35 -13.43 19.77 37.77
C MET A 35 -14.64 20.51 37.21
N THR A 36 -15.37 21.18 38.10
CA THR A 36 -16.56 21.97 37.75
C THR A 36 -16.40 23.39 38.25
N GLY A 37 -16.45 24.37 37.35
CA GLY A 37 -16.33 25.78 37.73
C GLY A 37 -14.93 26.22 38.15
N ILE A 38 -13.88 25.47 37.83
CA ILE A 38 -12.50 25.78 38.24
C ILE A 38 -11.86 26.73 37.24
N LYS A 39 -11.53 27.96 37.68
CA LYS A 39 -11.07 29.06 36.82
C LYS A 39 -9.91 29.85 37.46
N PRO A 40 -8.74 29.23 37.68
CA PRO A 40 -7.56 29.95 38.18
C PRO A 40 -7.12 31.04 37.18
N ALA A 41 -6.40 32.06 37.66
CA ALA A 41 -5.94 33.15 36.81
C ALA A 41 -4.79 32.75 35.85
N SER A 42 -4.04 31.70 36.19
CA SER A 42 -3.07 31.03 35.33
C SER A 42 -3.22 29.51 35.43
N ASN A 43 -2.56 28.77 34.54
CA ASN A 43 -2.76 27.32 34.46
C ASN A 43 -2.46 26.60 35.78
N ILE A 44 -3.36 25.70 36.17
CA ILE A 44 -3.02 24.57 37.02
C ILE A 44 -2.60 23.39 36.14
N THR A 45 -1.67 22.58 36.61
CA THR A 45 -1.24 21.37 35.91
C THR A 45 -1.48 20.14 36.78
N ILE A 46 -2.10 19.10 36.22
CA ILE A 46 -2.18 17.77 36.82
C ILE A 46 -1.37 16.84 35.93
N GLN A 47 -0.36 16.18 36.50
CA GLN A 47 0.51 15.29 35.74
C GLN A 47 0.97 14.07 36.53
N SER A 48 1.39 13.00 35.85
CA SER A 48 2.10 11.91 36.53
C SER A 48 3.41 12.40 37.13
N LEU A 49 3.76 11.82 38.27
CA LEU A 49 5.07 11.99 38.92
C LEU A 49 6.17 11.26 38.12
N ASP A 50 5.86 10.07 37.60
CA ASP A 50 6.78 9.23 36.83
C ASP A 50 6.16 8.92 35.45
N THR A 51 6.85 9.31 34.38
CA THR A 51 6.38 9.11 33.00
C THR A 51 6.64 7.70 32.48
N ASN A 52 7.53 6.93 33.13
CA ASN A 52 7.78 5.52 32.81
C ASN A 52 6.84 4.58 33.57
N ASN A 53 6.15 5.09 34.59
CA ASN A 53 5.13 4.39 35.37
C ASN A 53 3.96 5.35 35.64
N LYS A 54 3.21 5.66 34.59
CA LYS A 54 2.15 6.67 34.59
C LYS A 54 1.05 6.33 35.60
N ALA A 55 0.45 7.37 36.17
CA ALA A 55 -0.80 7.21 36.90
C ALA A 55 -1.94 6.82 35.95
N VAL A 56 -2.88 6.01 36.43
CA VAL A 56 -4.08 5.60 35.69
C VAL A 56 -5.30 6.27 36.30
N VAL A 57 -6.06 6.99 35.49
CA VAL A 57 -7.27 7.71 35.89
C VAL A 57 -8.49 7.05 35.22
N GLY A 58 -9.56 6.80 35.97
CA GLY A 58 -10.75 6.16 35.42
C GLY A 58 -11.48 7.03 34.38
N THR A 59 -11.69 8.31 34.68
CA THR A 59 -12.36 9.27 33.79
C THR A 59 -11.87 10.70 33.97
N VAL A 60 -11.94 11.51 32.91
CA VAL A 60 -11.68 12.96 32.94
C VAL A 60 -12.94 13.75 32.60
N TRP A 61 -13.46 14.51 33.56
CA TRP A 61 -14.64 15.37 33.40
C TRP A 61 -14.33 16.81 33.79
N LEU A 62 -14.18 17.68 32.80
CA LEU A 62 -14.04 19.12 32.98
C LEU A 62 -15.32 19.82 32.51
N THR A 63 -15.91 20.67 33.33
CA THR A 63 -17.12 21.41 32.99
C THR A 63 -17.02 22.85 33.46
N ASN A 64 -17.37 23.81 32.59
CA ASN A 64 -17.34 25.25 32.89
C ASN A 64 -16.02 25.70 33.58
N SER A 65 -14.89 25.18 33.11
CA SER A 65 -13.58 25.38 33.73
C SER A 65 -12.60 26.02 32.74
N SER A 66 -11.50 26.59 33.24
CA SER A 66 -10.49 27.18 32.38
C SER A 66 -9.09 27.15 32.97
N ASN A 67 -8.07 27.31 32.11
CA ASN A 67 -6.67 27.38 32.53
C ASN A 67 -6.22 26.10 33.25
N ILE A 68 -6.36 24.96 32.57
CA ILE A 68 -6.03 23.64 33.10
C ILE A 68 -5.16 22.89 32.10
N THR A 69 -4.08 22.30 32.58
CA THR A 69 -3.26 21.35 31.84
C THR A 69 -3.38 19.96 32.46
N LEU A 70 -3.70 18.96 31.63
CA LEU A 70 -3.65 17.54 31.96
C LEU A 70 -2.48 16.93 31.20
N LYS A 71 -1.57 16.23 31.90
CA LYS A 71 -0.30 15.84 31.30
C LYS A 71 0.25 14.47 31.70
N ASP A 72 0.70 13.69 30.71
CA ASP A 72 1.50 12.47 30.88
C ASP A 72 0.88 11.40 31.81
N PHE A 73 -0.41 11.09 31.68
CA PHE A 73 -1.08 9.99 32.41
C PHE A 73 -2.04 9.22 31.52
N ASP A 74 -2.48 8.04 31.97
CA ASP A 74 -3.41 7.21 31.22
C ASP A 74 -4.83 7.36 31.76
N VAL A 75 -5.81 7.34 30.86
CA VAL A 75 -7.23 7.39 31.14
C VAL A 75 -7.86 6.09 30.66
N VAL A 76 -8.08 5.18 31.60
CA VAL A 76 -8.60 3.84 31.33
C VAL A 76 -9.85 3.64 32.14
N ARG A 77 -11.00 3.50 31.47
CA ARG A 77 -12.26 3.30 32.17
C ARG A 77 -12.29 1.94 32.88
N PRO A 78 -12.85 1.86 34.10
CA PRO A 78 -13.06 0.58 34.76
C PRO A 78 -14.14 -0.28 34.08
N THR A 79 -15.01 0.34 33.27
CA THR A 79 -16.06 -0.33 32.52
C THR A 79 -16.19 0.28 31.13
N ARG A 80 -16.44 -0.57 30.12
CA ARG A 80 -16.79 -0.14 28.77
C ARG A 80 -18.00 0.82 28.79
N PRO A 81 -18.10 1.81 27.88
CA PRO A 81 -19.30 2.62 27.73
C PRO A 81 -20.56 1.76 27.53
N THR A 82 -21.72 2.28 27.96
CA THR A 82 -23.00 1.54 28.00
C THR A 82 -23.61 1.31 26.63
N ASP A 83 -23.35 2.24 25.71
CA ASP A 83 -23.88 2.27 24.35
C ASP A 83 -22.93 3.08 23.45
N GLU A 84 -23.27 3.17 22.16
CA GLU A 84 -22.45 3.79 21.12
C GLU A 84 -22.31 5.31 21.26
N PHE A 85 -23.25 5.98 21.92
CA PHE A 85 -23.31 7.44 22.05
C PHE A 85 -22.82 7.94 23.42
N ALA A 86 -22.59 7.02 24.36
CA ALA A 86 -22.12 7.32 25.70
C ALA A 86 -20.76 8.03 25.67
N THR A 87 -20.67 9.20 26.30
CA THR A 87 -19.41 9.95 26.40
C THR A 87 -18.55 9.42 27.54
N ALA A 88 -17.36 8.90 27.22
CA ALA A 88 -16.41 8.38 28.20
C ALA A 88 -15.72 9.50 28.99
N ASN A 89 -15.14 10.46 28.28
CA ASN A 89 -14.44 11.61 28.85
C ASN A 89 -14.94 12.90 28.24
N ARG A 90 -14.89 14.01 28.99
CA ARG A 90 -15.52 15.25 28.55
C ARG A 90 -14.82 16.52 29.01
N VAL A 91 -14.79 17.49 28.10
CA VAL A 91 -14.47 18.90 28.34
C VAL A 91 -15.65 19.72 27.82
N LEU A 92 -16.48 20.22 28.73
CA LEU A 92 -17.72 20.91 28.40
C LEU A 92 -17.66 22.38 28.79
N SER A 93 -18.02 23.26 27.87
CA SER A 93 -18.09 24.72 28.07
C SER A 93 -16.84 25.29 28.76
N SER A 94 -15.66 24.78 28.39
CA SER A 94 -14.40 25.04 29.06
C SER A 94 -13.39 25.64 28.08
N SER A 95 -12.51 26.51 28.56
CA SER A 95 -11.61 27.29 27.71
C SER A 95 -10.17 27.26 28.22
N ASN A 96 -9.19 27.36 27.32
CA ASN A 96 -7.77 27.25 27.67
C ASN A 96 -7.46 25.94 28.43
N ILE A 97 -7.98 24.82 27.90
CA ILE A 97 -7.68 23.47 28.37
C ILE A 97 -6.59 22.87 27.49
N THR A 98 -5.53 22.35 28.09
CA THR A 98 -4.46 21.63 27.39
C THR A 98 -4.41 20.19 27.88
N ILE A 99 -4.51 19.24 26.95
CA ILE A 99 -4.32 17.81 27.18
C ILE A 99 -3.07 17.41 26.41
N ASP A 100 -2.00 17.00 27.11
CA ASP A 100 -0.66 16.78 26.56
C ASP A 100 -0.09 15.43 27.01
N GLY A 101 0.18 14.49 26.09
CA GLY A 101 0.76 13.19 26.49
C GLY A 101 -0.20 12.25 27.22
N VAL A 102 -1.52 12.48 27.11
CA VAL A 102 -2.55 11.67 27.78
C VAL A 102 -3.03 10.55 26.86
N HIS A 103 -3.18 9.35 27.40
CA HIS A 103 -3.68 8.19 26.65
C HIS A 103 -5.10 7.85 27.08
N PHE A 104 -6.09 8.03 26.21
CA PHE A 104 -7.46 7.59 26.45
C PHE A 104 -7.70 6.23 25.79
N SER A 105 -7.97 5.19 26.58
CA SER A 105 -8.23 3.85 26.06
C SER A 105 -9.60 3.32 26.49
N GLY A 106 -10.33 2.76 25.53
CA GLY A 106 -11.58 2.04 25.74
C GLY A 106 -11.39 0.57 26.16
N GLY A 107 -10.17 0.05 26.16
CA GLY A 107 -9.84 -1.34 26.55
C GLY A 107 -8.84 -2.01 25.59
N THR A 108 -8.66 -3.34 25.73
CA THR A 108 -7.66 -4.14 25.00
C THR A 108 -8.26 -5.33 24.23
N GLY A 109 -9.53 -5.24 23.83
CA GLY A 109 -10.25 -6.29 23.10
C GLY A 109 -10.42 -5.97 21.61
N ASP A 110 -11.14 -6.80 20.86
CA ASP A 110 -11.46 -6.54 19.45
C ASP A 110 -12.13 -5.15 19.30
N PRO A 111 -11.48 -4.18 18.61
CA PRO A 111 -11.99 -2.82 18.45
C PRO A 111 -13.38 -2.75 17.80
N SER A 112 -13.78 -3.77 17.06
CA SER A 112 -15.13 -3.82 16.47
C SER A 112 -16.26 -3.93 17.52
N ASN A 113 -15.92 -4.25 18.77
CA ASN A 113 -16.83 -4.26 19.92
C ASN A 113 -16.73 -3.00 20.80
N ALA A 114 -15.96 -2.00 20.37
CA ALA A 114 -15.85 -0.72 21.08
C ALA A 114 -17.20 0.00 21.11
N LEU A 115 -17.40 0.81 22.16
CA LEU A 115 -18.62 1.60 22.42
C LEU A 115 -18.21 3.02 22.82
N GLY A 116 -19.14 3.97 22.67
CA GLY A 116 -19.03 5.34 23.17
C GLY A 116 -18.02 6.23 22.47
N TYR A 117 -17.99 7.48 22.91
CA TYR A 117 -17.02 8.50 22.47
C TYR A 117 -15.87 8.58 23.45
N GLY A 118 -14.63 8.49 22.98
CA GLY A 118 -13.43 8.51 23.83
C GLY A 118 -13.28 9.82 24.58
N LEU A 119 -13.23 10.93 23.85
CA LEU A 119 -13.17 12.27 24.40
C LEU A 119 -14.14 13.20 23.67
N ALA A 120 -15.09 13.80 24.39
CA ALA A 120 -15.96 14.85 23.85
C ALA A 120 -15.52 16.24 24.34
N ILE A 121 -15.23 17.16 23.42
CA ILE A 121 -14.92 18.56 23.71
C ILE A 121 -16.03 19.43 23.11
N ARG A 122 -16.88 20.03 23.96
CA ARG A 122 -18.06 20.76 23.49
C ARG A 122 -18.12 22.15 24.08
N GLY A 123 -18.11 23.17 23.22
CA GLY A 123 -18.12 24.58 23.62
C GLY A 123 -16.80 25.07 24.20
N GLY A 124 -16.62 26.39 24.23
CA GLY A 124 -15.45 27.05 24.79
C GLY A 124 -14.43 27.48 23.72
N THR A 125 -13.24 27.90 24.17
CA THR A 125 -12.22 28.43 23.26
C THR A 125 -10.78 28.11 23.68
N ASN A 126 -9.86 28.05 22.71
CA ASN A 126 -8.43 27.84 22.91
C ASN A 126 -8.14 26.50 23.62
N ASN A 127 -8.78 25.43 23.17
CA ASN A 127 -8.57 24.08 23.70
C ASN A 127 -7.56 23.31 22.84
N LYS A 128 -6.78 22.44 23.48
CA LYS A 128 -5.66 21.75 22.84
C LYS A 128 -5.64 20.28 23.25
N LEU A 129 -5.55 19.40 22.26
CA LEU A 129 -5.21 17.99 22.40
C LEU A 129 -3.90 17.77 21.65
N ILE A 130 -2.82 17.49 22.39
CA ILE A 130 -1.48 17.37 21.82
C ILE A 130 -0.76 16.12 22.32
N ASN A 131 0.07 15.52 21.46
CA ASN A 131 0.93 14.38 21.80
C ASN A 131 0.19 13.22 22.51
N SER A 132 -1.11 13.08 22.28
CA SER A 132 -1.98 12.20 23.04
C SER A 132 -2.43 11.01 22.18
N THR A 133 -2.89 9.94 22.84
CA THR A 133 -3.38 8.74 22.14
C THR A 133 -4.84 8.50 22.47
N ILE A 134 -5.65 8.11 21.48
CA ILE A 134 -7.04 7.69 21.69
C ILE A 134 -7.34 6.40 20.93
N ASP A 135 -7.80 5.36 21.63
CA ASP A 135 -8.12 4.05 21.04
C ASP A 135 -9.32 3.32 21.67
N HIS A 136 -9.84 2.34 20.93
CA HIS A 136 -10.91 1.44 21.34
C HIS A 136 -12.24 2.14 21.71
N PHE A 137 -12.62 3.17 20.96
CA PHE A 137 -13.93 3.82 21.03
C PHE A 137 -14.71 3.70 19.72
N VAL A 138 -16.02 3.96 19.73
CA VAL A 138 -16.81 4.09 18.48
C VAL A 138 -16.36 5.32 17.72
N ILE A 139 -16.24 6.43 18.44
CA ILE A 139 -15.59 7.66 17.98
C ILE A 139 -14.46 7.97 18.94
N GLY A 140 -13.24 8.13 18.45
CA GLY A 140 -12.12 8.55 19.30
C GLY A 140 -12.35 9.92 19.93
N LEU A 141 -12.44 10.96 19.09
CA LEU A 141 -12.60 12.36 19.49
C LEU A 141 -13.88 12.98 18.88
N ASP A 142 -14.73 13.58 19.70
CA ASP A 142 -15.91 14.36 19.26
C ASP A 142 -15.72 15.83 19.67
N VAL A 143 -15.56 16.74 18.71
CA VAL A 143 -15.40 18.18 18.98
C VAL A 143 -16.56 18.98 18.38
N ARG A 144 -17.20 19.81 19.21
CA ARG A 144 -18.37 20.58 18.80
C ARG A 144 -18.38 21.99 19.35
N GLY A 145 -18.63 22.99 18.51
CA GLY A 145 -18.94 24.34 18.97
C GLY A 145 -17.75 25.06 19.63
N VAL A 146 -16.53 24.76 19.22
CA VAL A 146 -15.29 25.33 19.81
C VAL A 146 -14.69 26.37 18.86
N ASP A 147 -14.25 27.50 19.42
CA ASP A 147 -13.43 28.49 18.72
C ASP A 147 -11.96 28.34 19.12
N THR A 148 -11.04 28.19 18.18
CA THR A 148 -9.61 27.98 18.45
C THR A 148 -9.37 26.61 19.09
N MET A 149 -9.35 25.58 18.26
CA MET A 149 -9.01 24.21 18.65
C MET A 149 -7.68 23.79 18.00
N LEU A 150 -6.78 23.20 18.78
CA LEU A 150 -5.56 22.56 18.28
C LEU A 150 -5.58 21.06 18.57
N VAL A 151 -5.49 20.26 17.52
CA VAL A 151 -5.32 18.80 17.57
C VAL A 151 -4.00 18.49 16.88
N ARG A 152 -2.91 18.26 17.64
CA ARG A 152 -1.58 18.09 17.04
C ARG A 152 -0.71 17.00 17.63
N GLY A 153 -0.05 16.21 16.77
CA GLY A 153 0.91 15.20 17.24
C GLY A 153 0.23 14.00 17.91
N ASN A 154 -1.07 13.81 17.72
CA ASN A 154 -1.82 12.74 18.38
C ASN A 154 -1.81 11.45 17.55
N SER A 155 -2.02 10.33 18.23
CA SER A 155 -2.26 9.03 17.59
C SER A 155 -3.69 8.56 17.87
N PHE A 156 -4.46 8.36 16.81
CA PHE A 156 -5.77 7.75 16.88
C PHE A 156 -5.64 6.33 16.33
N LEU A 157 -5.79 5.35 17.20
CA LEU A 157 -5.47 3.95 16.88
C LEU A 157 -6.70 3.11 17.15
N GLU A 158 -6.98 2.11 16.34
CA GLU A 158 -7.87 1.00 16.72
C GLU A 158 -9.23 1.46 17.28
N ASN A 159 -9.86 2.44 16.62
CA ASN A 159 -11.23 2.84 16.92
C ASN A 159 -12.18 2.08 15.99
N ARG A 160 -13.46 1.97 16.35
CA ARG A 160 -14.42 1.21 15.55
C ARG A 160 -14.81 1.95 14.28
N ARG A 161 -15.50 3.08 14.43
CA ARG A 161 -16.13 3.79 13.31
C ARG A 161 -15.28 4.97 12.89
N ASP A 162 -15.25 6.02 13.68
CA ASP A 162 -14.53 7.25 13.34
C ASP A 162 -13.36 7.47 14.30
N HIS A 163 -12.26 8.01 13.80
CA HIS A 163 -11.22 8.49 14.70
C HIS A 163 -11.58 9.85 15.31
N SER A 164 -12.11 10.77 14.50
CA SER A 164 -12.42 12.12 14.97
C SER A 164 -13.54 12.81 14.20
N ASN A 165 -14.48 13.41 14.95
CA ASN A 165 -15.63 14.11 14.42
C ASN A 165 -15.63 15.57 14.89
N PHE A 166 -15.98 16.48 13.96
CA PHE A 166 -15.97 17.92 14.17
C PHE A 166 -17.28 18.54 13.67
N SER A 167 -17.79 19.53 14.42
CA SER A 167 -18.94 20.32 13.98
C SER A 167 -19.00 21.68 14.66
N GLU A 168 -19.64 22.66 14.02
CA GLU A 168 -19.79 24.03 14.57
C GLU A 168 -18.45 24.66 14.97
N MET A 169 -17.38 24.42 14.19
CA MET A 169 -16.02 24.84 14.53
C MET A 169 -15.70 26.24 13.99
N LYS A 170 -14.90 26.98 14.75
CA LYS A 170 -14.21 28.20 14.28
C LYS A 170 -12.73 28.07 14.60
N ASN A 171 -11.85 28.35 13.63
CA ASN A 171 -10.40 28.34 13.84
C ASN A 171 -9.91 26.99 14.41
N VAL A 172 -9.89 25.95 13.59
CA VAL A 172 -9.40 24.62 14.00
C VAL A 172 -8.14 24.25 13.22
N VAL A 173 -7.15 23.73 13.95
CA VAL A 173 -5.90 23.20 13.41
C VAL A 173 -5.80 21.74 13.80
N ILE A 174 -5.77 20.86 12.79
CA ILE A 174 -5.55 19.43 12.90
C ILE A 174 -4.25 19.13 12.17
N ASP A 175 -3.16 19.03 12.92
CA ASP A 175 -1.81 19.03 12.36
C ASP A 175 -0.99 17.83 12.83
N ASP A 176 -0.27 17.16 11.94
CA ASP A 176 0.77 16.18 12.33
C ASP A 176 0.23 15.05 13.23
N ASN A 177 -0.99 14.56 12.96
CA ASN A 177 -1.58 13.43 13.66
C ASN A 177 -1.46 12.14 12.83
N ARG A 178 -1.38 11.01 13.53
CA ARG A 178 -1.46 9.66 12.96
C ARG A 178 -2.85 9.07 13.20
N PHE A 179 -3.47 8.57 12.14
CA PHE A 179 -4.74 7.85 12.16
C PHE A 179 -4.50 6.45 11.61
N GLU A 180 -4.83 5.41 12.38
CA GLU A 180 -4.60 4.04 11.94
C GLU A 180 -5.59 3.02 12.51
N GLY A 181 -6.07 2.13 11.64
CA GLY A 181 -6.82 0.96 12.03
C GLY A 181 -8.24 1.26 12.49
N LEU A 182 -9.14 1.57 11.56
CA LEU A 182 -10.58 1.56 11.83
C LEU A 182 -11.16 0.15 11.65
N TYR A 183 -12.14 -0.20 12.49
CA TYR A 183 -12.75 -1.53 12.53
C TYR A 183 -14.28 -1.43 12.40
N PRO A 184 -14.80 -0.86 11.29
CA PRO A 184 -16.23 -0.68 11.09
C PRO A 184 -16.99 -2.00 11.17
N VAL A 185 -18.23 -1.92 11.61
CA VAL A 185 -19.21 -3.01 11.57
C VAL A 185 -20.37 -2.63 10.67
N ASN A 186 -20.95 -3.60 9.95
CA ASN A 186 -22.07 -3.37 9.03
C ASN A 186 -21.72 -2.28 7.99
N ASP A 187 -22.66 -1.38 7.71
CA ASP A 187 -22.54 -0.29 6.73
C ASP A 187 -22.05 1.03 7.37
N GLU A 188 -21.20 0.92 8.40
CA GLU A 188 -20.59 2.09 9.03
C GLU A 188 -19.66 2.82 8.06
N HIS A 189 -19.77 4.16 8.03
CA HIS A 189 -18.81 5.05 7.39
C HIS A 189 -17.63 5.28 8.33
N PRO A 190 -16.40 4.84 8.00
CA PRO A 190 -15.28 4.89 8.92
C PRO A 190 -14.30 6.02 8.58
N ASP A 191 -14.51 7.23 9.10
CA ASP A 191 -13.71 8.40 8.73
C ASP A 191 -12.53 8.63 9.69
N ALA A 192 -11.35 8.93 9.16
CA ALA A 192 -10.24 9.43 9.99
C ALA A 192 -10.58 10.82 10.56
N ILE A 193 -11.11 11.71 9.71
CA ILE A 193 -11.58 13.04 10.08
C ILE A 193 -12.93 13.29 9.42
N GLN A 194 -13.98 13.47 10.21
CA GLN A 194 -15.31 13.82 9.72
C GLN A 194 -15.73 15.23 10.16
N PHE A 195 -16.23 16.04 9.23
CA PHE A 195 -16.98 17.26 9.51
C PHE A 195 -18.43 17.10 9.06
N MET A 196 -19.36 17.42 9.96
CA MET A 196 -20.80 17.26 9.76
C MET A 196 -21.57 18.55 10.05
N THR A 197 -22.69 18.74 9.35
CA THR A 197 -23.62 19.88 9.52
C THR A 197 -25.02 19.45 9.93
N MET A 198 -25.39 18.17 9.82
CA MET A 198 -26.72 17.70 10.20
C MET A 198 -27.01 17.96 11.69
N GLY A 199 -28.12 18.66 11.96
CA GLY A 199 -28.51 19.03 13.32
C GLY A 199 -27.54 20.01 14.00
N ARG A 200 -26.83 20.84 13.22
CA ARG A 200 -25.92 21.89 13.70
C ARG A 200 -26.47 23.28 13.39
N ALA A 201 -26.06 24.29 14.17
CA ALA A 201 -26.57 25.65 14.01
C ALA A 201 -25.81 26.45 12.93
N TYR A 202 -24.57 26.09 12.62
CA TYR A 202 -23.76 26.73 11.59
C TYR A 202 -22.67 25.80 11.04
N GLY A 203 -22.29 26.03 9.78
CA GLY A 203 -21.16 25.39 9.14
C GLY A 203 -19.82 25.84 9.73
N SER A 204 -18.82 24.96 9.68
CA SER A 204 -17.50 25.21 10.26
C SER A 204 -16.64 26.13 9.37
N SER A 205 -15.75 26.92 9.97
CA SER A 205 -14.88 27.85 9.22
C SER A 205 -13.46 27.98 9.79
N ASN A 206 -12.53 28.40 8.92
CA ASN A 206 -11.10 28.54 9.19
C ASN A 206 -10.52 27.21 9.70
N ILE A 207 -10.47 26.24 8.80
CA ILE A 207 -10.08 24.85 9.08
C ILE A 207 -8.72 24.60 8.43
N SER A 208 -7.75 24.10 9.19
CA SER A 208 -6.46 23.66 8.70
C SER A 208 -6.25 22.19 9.06
N ILE A 209 -6.11 21.33 8.04
CA ILE A 209 -5.81 19.90 8.16
C ILE A 209 -4.48 19.67 7.45
N THR A 210 -3.40 19.56 8.21
CA THR A 210 -2.05 19.57 7.66
C THR A 210 -1.15 18.47 8.20
N ASN A 211 -0.24 17.95 7.38
CA ASN A 211 0.82 17.03 7.83
C ASN A 211 0.30 15.72 8.47
N ASN A 212 -0.98 15.39 8.35
CA ASN A 212 -1.54 14.19 8.95
C ASN A 212 -1.24 12.97 8.08
N VAL A 213 -1.16 11.81 8.72
CA VAL A 213 -0.96 10.53 8.07
C VAL A 213 -2.09 9.59 8.46
N VAL A 214 -2.79 9.08 7.45
CA VAL A 214 -3.86 8.10 7.59
C VAL A 214 -3.40 6.82 6.91
N LEU A 215 -3.26 5.74 7.70
CA LEU A 215 -2.93 4.41 7.20
C LEU A 215 -4.05 3.46 7.58
N GLN A 216 -4.48 2.59 6.67
CA GLN A 216 -5.45 1.56 7.06
C GLN A 216 -4.91 0.62 8.15
N GLY A 217 -3.60 0.33 8.15
CA GLY A 217 -3.01 -0.65 9.05
C GLY A 217 -3.69 -2.01 8.92
N ASN A 218 -3.91 -2.70 10.05
CA ASN A 218 -4.67 -3.95 10.10
C ASN A 218 -6.20 -3.74 10.24
N GLY A 219 -6.68 -2.50 10.10
CA GLY A 219 -8.09 -2.15 10.14
C GLY A 219 -8.90 -2.80 9.00
N ARG A 220 -10.22 -2.85 9.19
CA ARG A 220 -11.17 -3.48 8.26
C ARG A 220 -11.61 -2.57 7.10
N GLY A 221 -11.23 -1.30 7.14
CA GLY A 221 -11.53 -0.29 6.13
C GLY A 221 -11.57 1.10 6.76
N THR A 222 -11.05 2.10 6.07
CA THR A 222 -11.01 3.51 6.51
C THR A 222 -11.23 4.41 5.30
N GLN A 223 -11.93 5.50 5.52
CA GLN A 223 -11.95 6.68 4.66
C GLN A 223 -10.99 7.72 5.25
N GLY A 224 -10.55 8.66 4.43
CA GLY A 224 -9.66 9.73 4.87
C GLY A 224 -10.43 10.86 5.53
N PHE A 225 -10.59 11.96 4.80
CA PHE A 225 -11.27 13.16 5.31
C PHE A 225 -12.62 13.33 4.64
N TYR A 226 -13.67 13.41 5.44
CA TYR A 226 -15.04 13.56 4.97
C TYR A 226 -15.64 14.87 5.44
N MET A 227 -15.97 15.76 4.51
CA MET A 227 -16.57 17.05 4.80
C MET A 227 -17.78 17.25 3.88
N GLN A 228 -18.97 17.05 4.44
CA GLN A 228 -20.22 17.22 3.72
C GLN A 228 -21.14 18.22 4.41
N ASP A 229 -21.73 19.11 3.62
CA ASP A 229 -22.84 19.94 4.08
C ASP A 229 -24.16 19.19 3.87
N GLU A 230 -24.49 18.31 4.82
CA GLU A 230 -25.70 17.48 4.81
C GLU A 230 -27.00 18.31 4.80
N VAL A 231 -26.92 19.60 5.13
CA VAL A 231 -28.05 20.54 5.12
C VAL A 231 -28.15 21.29 3.78
N GLY A 232 -27.10 21.31 2.96
CA GLY A 232 -27.01 21.99 1.66
C GLY A 232 -27.02 23.53 1.72
N THR A 233 -27.11 24.11 2.91
CA THR A 233 -27.18 25.57 3.13
C THR A 233 -26.20 26.09 4.19
N MET A 234 -25.30 25.23 4.69
CA MET A 234 -24.28 25.53 5.68
C MET A 234 -22.87 25.29 5.12
N PRO A 235 -22.43 26.07 4.11
CA PRO A 235 -21.14 25.86 3.46
C PRO A 235 -19.97 25.98 4.44
N PHE A 236 -18.97 25.13 4.27
CA PHE A 236 -17.68 25.30 4.94
C PHE A 236 -16.93 26.50 4.34
N LYS A 237 -16.12 27.18 5.16
CA LYS A 237 -15.39 28.38 4.71
C LYS A 237 -13.92 28.34 5.11
N ASN A 238 -13.04 28.72 4.18
CA ASN A 238 -11.58 28.81 4.38
C ASN A 238 -11.00 27.49 4.90
N VAL A 239 -11.09 26.45 4.07
CA VAL A 239 -10.59 25.10 4.39
C VAL A 239 -9.23 24.91 3.73
N THR A 240 -8.20 24.58 4.50
CA THR A 240 -6.88 24.18 4.01
C THR A 240 -6.65 22.71 4.34
N ILE A 241 -6.49 21.88 3.31
CA ILE A 241 -6.10 20.46 3.41
C ILE A 241 -4.78 20.34 2.67
N ASP A 242 -3.67 20.38 3.42
CA ASP A 242 -2.35 20.52 2.82
C ASP A 242 -1.33 19.54 3.39
N ASN A 243 -0.57 18.90 2.50
CA ASN A 243 0.53 18.03 2.88
C ASN A 243 0.11 16.85 3.77
N ASN A 244 -0.98 16.15 3.44
CA ASN A 244 -1.41 14.93 4.14
C ASN A 244 -1.08 13.69 3.31
N LEU A 245 -0.79 12.58 3.98
CA LEU A 245 -0.63 11.25 3.37
C LEU A 245 -1.81 10.36 3.77
N ILE A 246 -2.50 9.79 2.81
CA ILE A 246 -3.63 8.88 3.02
C ILE A 246 -3.37 7.63 2.18
N TYR A 247 -3.33 6.47 2.83
CA TYR A 247 -3.14 5.17 2.19
C TYR A 247 -4.15 4.12 2.68
N LEU A 248 -5.06 3.70 1.77
CA LEU A 248 -6.25 2.93 2.09
C LEU A 248 -6.40 1.69 1.19
N SER A 249 -7.44 0.90 1.42
CA SER A 249 -7.89 -0.17 0.52
C SER A 249 -9.42 -0.27 0.55
N GLY A 250 -10.02 -0.53 -0.62
CA GLY A 250 -11.44 -0.83 -0.75
C GLY A 250 -12.42 0.31 -0.43
N MET A 251 -11.94 1.56 -0.35
CA MET A 251 -12.74 2.75 -0.01
C MET A 251 -12.47 3.90 -0.99
N TYR A 252 -13.54 4.61 -1.35
CA TYR A 252 -13.45 5.69 -2.34
C TYR A 252 -12.96 7.02 -1.74
N HIS A 253 -13.42 7.40 -0.56
CA HIS A 253 -13.16 8.75 -0.04
C HIS A 253 -11.80 8.85 0.64
N GLY A 254 -10.80 9.34 -0.10
CA GLY A 254 -9.56 9.82 0.48
C GLY A 254 -9.75 11.24 1.03
N ILE A 255 -10.28 12.13 0.18
CA ILE A 255 -10.81 13.43 0.60
C ILE A 255 -12.16 13.62 -0.08
N ASN A 256 -13.24 13.75 0.68
CA ASN A 256 -14.51 14.27 0.21
C ASN A 256 -14.70 15.69 0.73
N LEU A 257 -14.78 16.66 -0.19
CA LEU A 257 -15.00 18.06 0.15
C LEU A 257 -16.17 18.61 -0.66
N GLU A 258 -17.28 18.83 0.05
CA GLU A 258 -18.52 19.35 -0.52
C GLU A 258 -18.82 20.76 -0.01
N ASN A 259 -19.50 21.57 -0.83
CA ASN A 259 -20.06 22.88 -0.51
C ASN A 259 -19.09 23.79 0.29
N THR A 260 -17.92 24.05 -0.28
CA THR A 260 -16.82 24.76 0.42
C THR A 260 -16.39 26.03 -0.30
N GLN A 261 -16.26 27.13 0.45
CA GLN A 261 -15.84 28.43 -0.04
C GLN A 261 -14.41 28.74 0.38
N GLY A 262 -13.52 29.00 -0.59
CA GLY A 262 -12.11 29.33 -0.31
C GLY A 262 -11.26 28.14 0.14
N ALA A 263 -11.41 26.99 -0.52
CA ALA A 263 -10.64 25.79 -0.25
C ALA A 263 -9.19 25.87 -0.79
N LYS A 264 -8.27 25.19 -0.11
CA LYS A 264 -6.92 24.89 -0.60
C LYS A 264 -6.65 23.41 -0.35
N VAL A 265 -6.74 22.59 -1.39
CA VAL A 265 -6.42 21.15 -1.33
C VAL A 265 -5.10 20.94 -2.06
N THR A 266 -3.99 20.91 -1.33
CA THR A 266 -2.66 20.98 -1.93
C THR A 266 -1.62 20.02 -1.39
N ASN A 267 -0.71 19.54 -2.24
CA ASN A 267 0.44 18.72 -1.82
C ASN A 267 0.06 17.45 -1.04
N ASN A 268 -1.13 16.88 -1.25
CA ASN A 268 -1.53 15.65 -0.57
C ASN A 268 -1.13 14.42 -1.40
N THR A 269 -0.73 13.33 -0.74
CA THR A 269 -0.62 11.99 -1.35
C THR A 269 -1.79 11.14 -0.89
N ILE A 270 -2.70 10.77 -1.80
CA ILE A 270 -3.96 10.07 -1.51
C ILE A 270 -4.02 8.81 -2.39
N THR A 271 -3.58 7.68 -1.88
CA THR A 271 -3.39 6.46 -2.68
C THR A 271 -4.05 5.26 -2.04
N SER A 272 -4.28 4.21 -2.80
CA SER A 272 -4.80 2.95 -2.29
C SER A 272 -3.98 1.75 -2.74
N ILE A 273 -4.26 0.59 -2.15
CA ILE A 273 -3.99 -0.68 -2.84
C ILE A 273 -4.67 -0.59 -4.21
N THR A 274 -3.99 -1.02 -5.27
CA THR A 274 -4.54 -1.10 -6.62
C THR A 274 -5.57 -2.22 -6.69
N ASP A 275 -6.77 -1.90 -6.24
CA ASP A 275 -7.95 -2.73 -6.32
C ASP A 275 -8.99 -2.08 -7.26
N GLU A 276 -10.20 -2.62 -7.33
CA GLU A 276 -11.27 -2.10 -8.18
C GLU A 276 -11.69 -0.66 -7.81
N LYS A 277 -11.36 -0.20 -6.60
CA LYS A 277 -11.78 1.09 -6.05
C LYS A 277 -10.59 2.03 -5.94
N SER A 278 -10.51 2.98 -6.86
CA SER A 278 -9.56 4.08 -6.75
C SER A 278 -9.99 5.04 -5.64
N THR A 279 -9.15 5.25 -4.62
CA THR A 279 -9.38 6.29 -3.62
C THR A 279 -9.22 7.67 -4.27
N TRP A 280 -10.22 8.54 -4.14
CA TRP A 280 -10.28 9.83 -4.81
C TRP A 280 -10.16 11.03 -3.87
N ILE A 281 -9.82 12.15 -4.49
CA ILE A 281 -10.15 13.49 -4.01
C ILE A 281 -11.42 13.91 -4.74
N ARG A 282 -12.56 13.92 -4.04
CA ARG A 282 -13.85 14.40 -4.56
C ARG A 282 -14.07 15.85 -4.15
N ILE A 283 -14.35 16.68 -5.15
CA ILE A 283 -14.55 18.12 -5.04
C ILE A 283 -15.91 18.44 -5.63
N GLU A 284 -16.85 18.84 -4.77
CA GLU A 284 -18.22 19.13 -5.18
C GLU A 284 -18.69 20.51 -4.68
N ASN A 285 -19.13 21.36 -5.59
CA ASN A 285 -19.61 22.72 -5.26
C ASN A 285 -18.57 23.54 -4.46
N VAL A 286 -17.30 23.47 -4.87
CA VAL A 286 -16.17 24.09 -4.18
C VAL A 286 -15.62 25.29 -4.96
N SER A 287 -15.15 26.32 -4.26
CA SER A 287 -14.30 27.37 -4.80
C SER A 287 -12.93 27.39 -4.14
N GLY A 288 -11.86 27.65 -4.91
CA GLY A 288 -10.49 27.69 -4.36
C GLY A 288 -9.41 27.09 -5.26
N THR A 289 -8.52 26.30 -4.69
CA THR A 289 -7.39 25.68 -5.39
C THR A 289 -7.28 24.18 -5.08
N VAL A 290 -7.00 23.39 -6.12
CA VAL A 290 -6.66 21.96 -6.02
C VAL A 290 -5.36 21.74 -6.78
N SER A 291 -4.21 21.68 -6.10
CA SER A 291 -2.92 21.63 -6.81
C SER A 291 -1.84 20.79 -6.15
N ASN A 292 -0.92 20.27 -6.95
CA ASN A 292 0.23 19.48 -6.49
C ASN A 292 -0.16 18.21 -5.72
N ASN A 293 -1.36 17.67 -5.91
CA ASN A 293 -1.75 16.42 -5.26
C ASN A 293 -1.28 15.22 -6.09
N LEU A 294 -0.81 14.17 -5.42
CA LEU A 294 -0.66 12.84 -5.96
C LEU A 294 -1.83 12.00 -5.47
N THR A 295 -2.67 11.48 -6.35
CA THR A 295 -3.86 10.73 -5.93
C THR A 295 -4.21 9.63 -6.91
N ASP A 296 -4.99 8.62 -6.53
CA ASP A 296 -5.47 7.66 -7.54
C ASP A 296 -6.36 8.35 -8.57
N ALA A 297 -7.33 9.14 -8.10
CA ALA A 297 -8.22 9.92 -8.95
C ALA A 297 -8.62 11.26 -8.33
N ILE A 298 -9.08 12.18 -9.19
CA ILE A 298 -9.76 13.41 -8.78
C ILE A 298 -11.15 13.44 -9.45
N LEU A 299 -12.20 13.59 -8.64
CA LEU A 299 -13.57 13.77 -9.10
C LEU A 299 -14.01 15.21 -8.89
N MET A 300 -14.51 15.84 -9.96
CA MET A 300 -15.04 17.20 -9.95
C MET A 300 -16.53 17.14 -10.28
N GLU A 301 -17.37 17.41 -9.30
CA GLU A 301 -18.83 17.30 -9.40
C GLU A 301 -19.51 18.64 -9.06
N GLY A 302 -20.75 18.83 -9.52
CA GLY A 302 -21.48 20.08 -9.31
C GLY A 302 -20.82 21.30 -9.98
N THR A 303 -21.03 22.49 -9.39
CA THR A 303 -20.51 23.75 -9.93
C THR A 303 -19.27 24.20 -9.15
N ASN A 304 -18.09 23.88 -9.67
CA ASN A 304 -16.81 24.24 -9.06
C ASN A 304 -16.22 25.52 -9.65
N ASN A 305 -15.62 26.37 -8.80
CA ASN A 305 -14.79 27.51 -9.18
C ASN A 305 -13.38 27.33 -8.61
N VAL A 306 -12.68 26.30 -9.08
CA VAL A 306 -11.36 25.91 -8.59
C VAL A 306 -10.27 26.11 -9.64
N THR A 307 -9.09 26.55 -9.20
CA THR A 307 -7.86 26.45 -10.00
C THR A 307 -7.23 25.09 -9.77
N ALA A 308 -7.26 24.22 -10.78
CA ALA A 308 -6.65 22.89 -10.73
C ALA A 308 -5.36 22.82 -11.54
N GLN A 309 -4.22 22.54 -10.89
CA GLN A 309 -2.90 22.54 -11.55
C GLN A 309 -1.96 21.51 -10.94
N GLN A 310 -1.08 20.92 -11.75
CA GLN A 310 0.04 20.06 -11.29
C GLN A 310 -0.39 18.88 -10.40
N ASN A 311 -1.64 18.42 -10.53
CA ASN A 311 -2.07 17.18 -9.88
C ASN A 311 -1.68 15.97 -10.75
N ILE A 312 -1.32 14.87 -10.10
CA ILE A 312 -1.02 13.59 -10.72
C ILE A 312 -2.09 12.60 -10.28
N GLU A 313 -2.86 12.09 -11.24
CA GLU A 313 -3.83 11.01 -11.04
C GLU A 313 -3.20 9.67 -11.46
N LEU A 314 -3.01 8.74 -10.53
CA LEU A 314 -2.34 7.46 -10.79
C LEU A 314 -3.11 6.59 -11.78
N VAL A 315 -4.46 6.68 -11.82
CA VAL A 315 -5.29 6.04 -12.85
C VAL A 315 -4.90 6.42 -14.28
N LYS A 316 -4.25 7.57 -14.48
CA LYS A 316 -3.79 8.06 -15.78
C LYS A 316 -2.28 7.89 -15.97
N ASN A 317 -1.55 7.48 -14.94
CA ASN A 317 -0.09 7.50 -14.91
C ASN A 317 0.50 6.15 -14.40
N PRO A 318 0.33 5.04 -15.15
CA PRO A 318 0.82 3.72 -14.73
C PRO A 318 2.35 3.65 -14.56
N ALA A 319 3.10 4.51 -15.25
CA ALA A 319 4.54 4.62 -15.03
C ALA A 319 4.92 5.22 -13.66
N ILE A 320 4.08 6.09 -13.10
CA ILE A 320 4.28 6.66 -11.77
C ILE A 320 3.83 5.67 -10.70
N VAL A 321 2.75 4.93 -10.93
CA VAL A 321 2.29 3.82 -10.08
C VAL A 321 3.44 2.88 -9.70
N ARG A 322 4.26 2.49 -10.68
CA ARG A 322 5.43 1.60 -10.46
C ARG A 322 6.61 2.26 -9.73
N GLN A 323 6.64 3.58 -9.61
CA GLN A 323 7.71 4.30 -8.90
C GLN A 323 7.44 4.45 -7.39
N ILE A 324 6.21 4.18 -6.94
CA ILE A 324 5.82 4.18 -5.53
C ILE A 324 6.14 2.81 -4.93
N ALA A 325 7.20 2.73 -4.12
CA ALA A 325 7.84 1.48 -3.73
C ALA A 325 6.97 0.58 -2.84
N ASP A 326 6.14 1.18 -1.99
CA ASP A 326 5.29 0.44 -1.03
C ASP A 326 3.81 0.41 -1.43
N LEU A 327 3.48 0.86 -2.65
CA LEU A 327 2.16 0.64 -3.22
C LEU A 327 1.87 -0.87 -3.24
N ASN A 328 0.67 -1.25 -2.79
CA ASN A 328 0.19 -2.63 -2.57
C ASN A 328 0.79 -3.43 -1.40
N LYS A 329 1.61 -2.81 -0.54
CA LYS A 329 2.09 -3.51 0.67
C LYS A 329 1.08 -3.53 1.82
N GLY A 330 -0.08 -2.88 1.67
CA GLY A 330 -1.13 -2.85 2.68
C GLY A 330 -0.60 -2.38 4.03
N SER A 331 -0.85 -3.13 5.10
CA SER A 331 -0.38 -2.80 6.46
C SER A 331 1.15 -2.79 6.62
N LYS A 332 1.91 -3.27 5.63
CA LYS A 332 3.38 -3.25 5.63
C LYS A 332 3.97 -2.03 4.93
N ALA A 333 3.14 -1.15 4.37
CA ALA A 333 3.61 0.06 3.71
C ALA A 333 4.23 1.03 4.73
N THR A 334 5.33 1.67 4.33
CA THR A 334 5.99 2.72 5.11
C THR A 334 5.67 4.09 4.53
N ILE A 335 5.78 5.14 5.34
CA ILE A 335 5.57 6.52 4.87
C ILE A 335 6.58 6.85 3.77
N ALA A 336 7.84 6.48 3.96
CA ALA A 336 8.90 6.67 2.99
C ALA A 336 8.66 5.93 1.67
N GLY A 337 8.12 4.71 1.72
CA GLY A 337 7.85 3.92 0.52
C GLY A 337 6.61 4.37 -0.26
N LEU A 338 5.71 5.12 0.37
CA LEU A 338 4.52 5.72 -0.27
C LEU A 338 4.78 7.10 -0.89
N MET A 339 5.95 7.69 -0.63
CA MET A 339 6.33 8.96 -1.24
C MET A 339 6.79 8.79 -2.68
N TYR A 340 6.34 9.72 -3.52
CA TYR A 340 6.82 9.87 -4.90
C TYR A 340 7.86 10.99 -4.95
N ASP A 341 9.09 10.63 -5.30
CA ASP A 341 10.17 11.61 -5.44
C ASP A 341 10.21 12.14 -6.87
N ASN A 342 9.71 13.36 -7.07
CA ASN A 342 9.88 14.10 -8.31
C ASN A 342 10.72 15.37 -8.09
N ALA A 343 12.02 15.25 -8.35
CA ALA A 343 13.02 16.29 -8.13
C ALA A 343 12.72 17.71 -8.70
N PRO A 344 11.81 17.95 -9.68
CA PRO A 344 11.46 19.31 -10.07
C PRO A 344 10.21 19.92 -9.41
N PHE A 345 9.26 19.14 -8.86
CA PHE A 345 7.91 19.68 -8.55
C PHE A 345 7.38 19.41 -7.13
N LYS A 346 8.00 18.50 -6.35
CA LYS A 346 7.54 18.11 -5.00
C LYS A 346 6.01 17.91 -4.92
N VAL A 347 5.48 17.07 -5.81
CA VAL A 347 4.04 16.74 -5.84
C VAL A 347 3.73 15.73 -4.75
N GLY A 348 2.59 15.91 -4.07
CA GLY A 348 2.15 15.05 -2.99
C GLY A 348 2.82 15.36 -1.66
N TYR A 349 2.60 14.46 -0.70
CA TYR A 349 3.13 14.55 0.66
C TYR A 349 4.65 14.63 0.66
N HIS A 350 5.18 15.61 1.38
CA HIS A 350 6.61 15.77 1.58
C HIS A 350 6.91 16.26 3.00
N THR A 351 8.02 15.82 3.56
CA THR A 351 8.42 16.29 4.89
C THR A 351 9.06 17.67 4.85
N GLY A 352 9.00 18.37 5.99
CA GLY A 352 9.60 19.69 6.17
C GLY A 352 8.69 20.88 5.84
N LYS A 353 7.44 20.65 5.43
CA LYS A 353 6.46 21.75 5.31
C LYS A 353 5.94 22.11 6.70
N ASN A 354 6.10 23.38 7.09
CA ASN A 354 5.47 23.97 8.27
C ASN A 354 5.68 23.21 9.60
N LEU A 355 6.91 22.80 9.92
CA LEU A 355 7.29 22.39 11.28
C LEU A 355 7.35 23.60 12.24
N ALA A 356 6.26 24.36 12.34
CA ALA A 356 6.15 25.49 13.26
C ALA A 356 5.84 24.97 14.68
N GLY A 357 6.88 24.48 15.37
CA GLY A 357 6.78 24.01 16.76
C GLY A 357 7.81 22.94 17.11
N ALA A 358 7.83 22.51 18.38
CA ALA A 358 8.56 21.30 18.75
C ALA A 358 7.96 20.12 17.97
N ALA A 359 8.79 19.44 17.16
CA ALA A 359 8.39 18.27 16.39
C ALA A 359 7.70 17.25 17.31
N SER A 360 6.50 16.79 16.94
CA SER A 360 5.85 15.69 17.66
C SER A 360 6.71 14.44 17.62
N GLN A 361 6.40 13.46 18.47
CA GLN A 361 7.01 12.14 18.37
C GLN A 361 6.81 11.53 16.98
N PHE A 362 5.63 11.72 16.40
CA PHE A 362 5.30 11.22 15.08
C PHE A 362 6.16 11.86 13.98
N THR A 363 6.34 13.18 13.99
CA THR A 363 7.29 13.86 13.07
C THR A 363 8.68 13.25 13.14
N LYS A 364 9.17 12.87 14.34
CA LYS A 364 10.49 12.23 14.50
C LYS A 364 10.51 10.83 13.89
N GLU A 365 9.47 10.02 14.14
CA GLU A 365 9.33 8.70 13.53
C GLU A 365 9.28 8.78 12.00
N VAL A 366 8.54 9.74 11.45
CA VAL A 366 8.50 10.01 10.01
C VAL A 366 9.88 10.41 9.49
N ALA A 367 10.57 11.32 10.20
CA ALA A 367 11.92 11.74 9.81
C ALA A 367 12.91 10.58 9.84
N GLU A 368 12.82 9.69 10.83
CA GLU A 368 13.64 8.46 10.91
C GLU A 368 13.34 7.50 9.76
N GLN A 369 12.07 7.27 9.43
CA GLN A 369 11.69 6.44 8.29
C GLN A 369 12.23 6.99 6.96
N LEU A 370 12.34 8.31 6.82
CA LEU A 370 12.85 8.95 5.61
C LEU A 370 14.38 9.06 5.57
N ALA A 371 15.04 9.07 6.73
CA ALA A 371 16.48 8.96 6.84
C ALA A 371 16.96 7.52 6.56
N ALA A 372 16.09 6.53 6.70
CA ALA A 372 16.38 5.16 6.33
C ALA A 372 16.66 5.07 4.82
N PRO A 373 17.68 4.28 4.38
CA PRO A 373 17.95 4.09 2.97
C PRO A 373 16.70 3.59 2.25
N LYS A 374 16.26 4.30 1.22
CA LYS A 374 15.19 3.80 0.33
C LYS A 374 15.64 2.43 -0.20
N PRO A 375 14.80 1.39 -0.15
CA PRO A 375 15.17 0.08 -0.69
C PRO A 375 15.68 0.23 -2.13
N ALA A 376 16.75 -0.49 -2.46
CA ALA A 376 17.24 -0.51 -3.83
C ALA A 376 16.10 -0.95 -4.77
N ALA A 377 15.85 -0.20 -5.84
CA ALA A 377 14.87 -0.56 -6.84
C ALA A 377 15.34 -1.84 -7.56
N LEU A 378 14.85 -2.99 -7.12
CA LEU A 378 14.96 -4.23 -7.87
C LEU A 378 13.96 -4.19 -9.03
N PRO A 379 14.22 -4.89 -10.16
CA PRO A 379 13.23 -5.04 -11.22
C PRO A 379 11.90 -5.54 -10.65
N ARG A 380 10.86 -4.71 -10.67
CA ARG A 380 9.57 -5.09 -10.07
C ARG A 380 8.96 -6.26 -10.85
N LEU A 381 8.47 -7.24 -10.10
CA LEU A 381 7.62 -8.29 -10.63
C LEU A 381 6.24 -7.67 -10.85
N LEU A 382 5.86 -7.50 -12.10
CA LEU A 382 4.62 -6.84 -12.51
C LEU A 382 3.43 -7.80 -12.54
N LEU A 383 3.71 -9.08 -12.73
CA LEU A 383 2.72 -10.14 -12.87
C LEU A 383 3.39 -11.51 -12.65
N ASP A 384 2.72 -12.42 -11.95
CA ASP A 384 3.12 -13.82 -11.79
C ASP A 384 1.87 -14.71 -11.71
N LEU A 385 1.30 -15.04 -12.87
CA LEU A 385 0.07 -15.82 -12.96
C LEU A 385 0.35 -17.32 -12.89
N SER A 386 -0.29 -17.95 -11.92
CA SER A 386 -0.44 -19.40 -11.84
C SER A 386 -1.91 -19.80 -12.06
N PHE A 387 -2.14 -20.94 -12.69
CA PHE A 387 -3.49 -21.47 -12.93
C PHE A 387 -3.70 -22.75 -12.14
N GLY A 388 -4.76 -22.81 -11.36
CA GLY A 388 -5.09 -23.96 -10.51
C GLY A 388 -6.57 -24.30 -10.49
N ALA A 389 -6.94 -25.30 -9.69
CA ALA A 389 -8.33 -25.72 -9.55
C ALA A 389 -9.26 -24.59 -9.04
N LYS A 390 -8.70 -23.57 -8.40
CA LYS A 390 -9.41 -22.40 -7.87
C LYS A 390 -9.48 -21.22 -8.84
N GLY A 391 -8.91 -21.32 -10.04
CA GLY A 391 -8.85 -20.23 -11.01
C GLY A 391 -7.42 -19.76 -11.27
N VAL A 392 -7.26 -18.47 -11.56
CA VAL A 392 -5.97 -17.80 -11.72
C VAL A 392 -5.58 -17.13 -10.41
N VAL A 393 -4.28 -17.07 -10.11
CA VAL A 393 -3.72 -16.33 -8.97
C VAL A 393 -2.49 -15.58 -9.46
N ASP A 394 -2.40 -14.29 -9.14
CA ASP A 394 -1.20 -13.48 -9.31
C ASP A 394 -0.42 -13.45 -8.00
N ALA A 395 0.77 -14.04 -7.99
CA ALA A 395 1.65 -14.06 -6.82
C ALA A 395 2.54 -12.81 -6.69
N SER A 396 2.42 -11.86 -7.63
CA SER A 396 3.11 -10.57 -7.55
C SER A 396 2.56 -9.69 -6.42
N GLU A 397 3.29 -8.61 -6.10
CA GLU A 397 2.81 -7.61 -5.14
C GLU A 397 1.51 -6.92 -5.61
N TRP A 398 1.16 -7.02 -6.88
CA TRP A 398 -0.02 -6.36 -7.47
C TRP A 398 -1.29 -7.19 -7.32
N SER A 399 -1.19 -8.50 -7.06
CA SER A 399 -2.34 -9.41 -6.89
C SER A 399 -3.44 -9.16 -7.94
N THR A 400 -3.03 -9.08 -9.20
CA THR A 400 -3.86 -8.78 -10.37
C THR A 400 -4.46 -10.06 -10.96
N ASP A 401 -5.31 -10.74 -10.21
CA ASP A 401 -5.99 -11.98 -10.60
C ASP A 401 -7.49 -11.81 -10.87
N GLU A 402 -8.00 -10.58 -10.78
CA GLU A 402 -9.36 -10.25 -11.20
C GLU A 402 -9.50 -10.38 -12.73
N THR A 403 -10.46 -11.19 -13.17
CA THR A 403 -10.75 -11.44 -14.59
C THR A 403 -12.05 -10.76 -15.01
N VAL A 404 -12.10 -10.22 -16.24
CA VAL A 404 -13.33 -9.61 -16.79
C VAL A 404 -14.53 -10.58 -16.84
N ALA A 405 -14.25 -11.88 -16.98
CA ALA A 405 -15.25 -12.93 -16.88
C ALA A 405 -14.71 -14.11 -16.07
N PRO A 406 -15.53 -14.75 -15.19
CA PRO A 406 -15.09 -15.85 -14.36
C PRO A 406 -14.42 -16.98 -15.14
N LEU A 407 -13.26 -17.41 -14.69
CA LEU A 407 -12.52 -18.51 -15.33
C LEU A 407 -13.04 -19.86 -14.84
N ALA A 408 -13.68 -20.63 -15.72
CA ALA A 408 -14.14 -21.97 -15.40
C ALA A 408 -12.96 -22.94 -15.16
N ALA A 409 -12.94 -23.62 -14.02
CA ALA A 409 -11.86 -24.56 -13.65
C ALA A 409 -11.62 -25.68 -14.68
N SER A 410 -12.64 -26.07 -15.45
CA SER A 410 -12.52 -27.06 -16.55
C SER A 410 -11.61 -26.60 -17.70
N ARG A 411 -11.31 -25.29 -17.77
CA ARG A 411 -10.37 -24.69 -18.72
C ARG A 411 -8.93 -24.85 -18.28
N ILE A 412 -8.65 -25.24 -17.04
CA ILE A 412 -7.32 -25.36 -16.49
C ILE A 412 -6.95 -26.85 -16.41
N LYS A 413 -5.82 -27.22 -17.01
CA LYS A 413 -5.28 -28.59 -16.95
C LYS A 413 -3.77 -28.52 -16.75
N ASN A 414 -3.26 -29.27 -15.77
CA ASN A 414 -1.83 -29.37 -15.46
C ASN A 414 -1.16 -27.99 -15.28
N GLY A 415 -1.82 -27.06 -14.57
CA GLY A 415 -1.27 -25.72 -14.35
C GLY A 415 -1.40 -24.74 -15.52
N MET A 416 -2.05 -25.14 -16.63
CA MET A 416 -2.14 -24.32 -17.83
C MET A 416 -3.60 -24.03 -18.21
N LEU A 417 -3.86 -22.79 -18.62
CA LEU A 417 -5.12 -22.33 -19.20
C LEU A 417 -5.24 -22.79 -20.66
N SER A 418 -6.26 -23.58 -20.97
CA SER A 418 -6.64 -23.90 -22.35
C SER A 418 -7.24 -22.68 -23.06
N VAL A 419 -6.65 -22.33 -24.20
CA VAL A 419 -7.07 -21.22 -25.06
C VAL A 419 -7.39 -21.70 -26.47
N LYS A 420 -8.40 -21.08 -27.09
CA LYS A 420 -8.81 -21.27 -28.49
C LYS A 420 -9.61 -20.04 -28.94
N THR A 421 -9.99 -19.98 -30.21
CA THR A 421 -10.79 -18.86 -30.74
C THR A 421 -12.05 -18.63 -29.90
N GLY A 422 -12.22 -17.40 -29.40
CA GLY A 422 -13.35 -17.01 -28.55
C GLY A 422 -13.31 -17.55 -27.13
N ALA A 423 -12.21 -18.20 -26.72
CA ALA A 423 -12.04 -18.78 -25.41
C ALA A 423 -10.63 -18.50 -24.90
N GLY A 424 -10.47 -17.39 -24.19
CA GLY A 424 -9.27 -17.00 -23.45
C GLY A 424 -9.62 -16.48 -22.06
N MET A 425 -8.78 -15.61 -21.52
CA MET A 425 -8.98 -14.89 -20.26
C MET A 425 -8.43 -13.47 -20.41
N GLU A 426 -9.18 -12.47 -19.97
CA GLU A 426 -8.73 -11.08 -19.86
C GLU A 426 -8.61 -10.73 -18.37
N LEU A 427 -7.47 -10.18 -17.96
CA LEU A 427 -7.34 -9.53 -16.66
C LEU A 427 -8.10 -8.20 -16.68
N SER A 428 -8.74 -7.85 -15.57
CA SER A 428 -9.40 -6.56 -15.43
C SER A 428 -8.37 -5.44 -15.54
N ARG A 429 -8.51 -4.60 -16.58
CA ARG A 429 -7.60 -3.44 -16.77
C ARG A 429 -7.65 -2.46 -15.61
N GLY A 430 -8.76 -2.45 -14.86
CA GLY A 430 -8.96 -1.59 -13.70
C GLY A 430 -7.97 -1.90 -12.59
N THR A 431 -7.62 -3.18 -12.42
CA THR A 431 -6.69 -3.69 -11.39
C THR A 431 -5.31 -4.05 -11.95
N SER A 432 -5.16 -4.16 -13.28
CA SER A 432 -3.88 -4.50 -13.95
C SER A 432 -3.08 -3.30 -14.49
N ARG A 433 -3.17 -2.13 -13.84
CA ARG A 433 -2.64 -0.85 -14.37
C ARG A 433 -1.12 -0.84 -14.57
N GLN A 434 -0.40 -1.62 -13.78
CA GLN A 434 1.06 -1.75 -13.84
C GLN A 434 1.56 -2.30 -15.19
N LEU A 435 0.71 -2.92 -16.00
CA LEU A 435 1.06 -3.54 -17.28
C LEU A 435 1.07 -2.57 -18.49
N PHE A 436 0.77 -1.28 -18.28
CA PHE A 436 0.67 -0.27 -19.35
C PHE A 436 1.80 0.76 -19.31
N ASN A 437 2.06 1.42 -20.44
CA ASN A 437 3.11 2.44 -20.59
C ASN A 437 4.49 1.96 -20.10
N LEU A 438 4.96 0.85 -20.67
CA LEU A 438 6.23 0.21 -20.33
C LEU A 438 7.29 0.57 -21.36
N SER A 439 8.41 1.16 -20.92
CA SER A 439 9.59 1.38 -21.76
C SER A 439 10.46 0.12 -21.86
N ALA A 440 10.35 -0.80 -20.91
CA ALA A 440 10.97 -2.11 -20.97
C ALA A 440 10.13 -3.12 -20.22
N PHE A 441 10.23 -4.40 -20.60
CA PHE A 441 9.73 -5.51 -19.80
C PHE A 441 10.33 -6.83 -20.25
N THR A 442 10.22 -7.85 -19.39
CA THR A 442 10.37 -9.26 -19.78
C THR A 442 9.05 -9.96 -19.53
N LEU A 443 8.51 -10.64 -20.55
CA LEU A 443 7.38 -11.55 -20.43
C LEU A 443 7.90 -12.97 -20.59
N ASN A 444 7.57 -13.89 -19.69
CA ASN A 444 7.93 -15.29 -19.73
C ASN A 444 6.67 -16.14 -19.51
N PHE A 445 6.47 -17.19 -20.31
CA PHE A 445 5.31 -18.07 -20.16
C PHE A 445 5.54 -19.44 -20.80
N ASP A 446 4.77 -20.42 -20.35
CA ASP A 446 4.72 -21.75 -20.93
C ASP A 446 3.62 -21.83 -21.97
N MET A 447 3.90 -22.48 -23.11
CA MET A 447 2.89 -22.76 -24.13
C MET A 447 2.93 -24.20 -24.60
N LYS A 448 1.77 -24.73 -24.97
CA LYS A 448 1.63 -26.07 -25.55
C LYS A 448 0.54 -26.09 -26.61
N ARG A 449 0.81 -26.63 -27.80
CA ARG A 449 -0.20 -26.81 -28.85
C ARG A 449 -1.17 -27.95 -28.49
N ASP A 450 -2.45 -27.80 -28.83
CA ASP A 450 -3.43 -28.91 -28.70
C ASP A 450 -3.12 -30.07 -29.66
N GLY A 451 -2.46 -29.76 -30.78
CA GLY A 451 -2.10 -30.70 -31.83
C GLY A 451 -1.14 -30.08 -32.85
N GLN A 452 -0.47 -30.92 -33.63
CA GLN A 452 0.50 -30.47 -34.64
C GLN A 452 -0.15 -29.57 -35.73
N THR A 453 -1.41 -29.85 -36.06
CA THR A 453 -2.21 -29.09 -37.03
C THR A 453 -3.20 -28.13 -36.36
N ALA A 454 -3.11 -27.96 -35.03
CA ALA A 454 -4.00 -27.07 -34.30
C ALA A 454 -3.84 -25.61 -34.80
N PRO A 455 -4.93 -24.81 -34.82
CA PRO A 455 -4.87 -23.42 -35.26
C PRO A 455 -3.75 -22.61 -34.59
N ALA A 456 -3.02 -21.87 -35.42
CA ALA A 456 -2.01 -20.91 -34.99
C ALA A 456 -2.62 -19.49 -35.01
N GLY A 457 -2.12 -18.61 -34.15
CA GLY A 457 -2.68 -17.28 -33.97
C GLY A 457 -2.15 -16.58 -32.73
N GLN A 458 -2.82 -15.52 -32.30
CA GLN A 458 -2.42 -14.80 -31.07
C GLN A 458 -2.50 -15.72 -29.85
N ILE A 459 -1.43 -15.68 -29.04
CA ILE A 459 -1.26 -16.45 -27.81
C ILE A 459 -1.53 -15.58 -26.60
N ILE A 460 -0.96 -14.37 -26.56
CA ILE A 460 -1.06 -13.44 -25.44
C ILE A 460 -0.82 -12.00 -25.93
N GLY A 461 -1.50 -11.01 -25.34
CA GLY A 461 -1.27 -9.61 -25.68
C GLY A 461 -2.22 -8.63 -25.00
N ILE A 462 -1.99 -7.35 -25.23
CA ILE A 462 -2.89 -6.25 -24.86
C ILE A 462 -3.44 -5.63 -26.15
N TYR A 463 -4.77 -5.58 -26.27
CA TYR A 463 -5.44 -5.14 -27.49
C TYR A 463 -4.95 -3.75 -27.96
N LYS A 464 -4.61 -3.64 -29.25
CA LYS A 464 -4.03 -2.45 -29.91
C LYS A 464 -2.67 -1.95 -29.38
N SER A 465 -2.10 -2.60 -28.36
CA SER A 465 -0.78 -2.27 -27.82
C SER A 465 0.25 -3.27 -28.34
N TRP A 466 0.17 -4.54 -27.95
CA TRP A 466 1.12 -5.55 -28.39
C TRP A 466 0.54 -6.95 -28.33
N ASN A 467 1.09 -7.89 -29.10
CA ASN A 467 0.76 -9.30 -29.01
C ASN A 467 1.93 -10.20 -29.43
N ILE A 468 1.93 -11.42 -28.90
CA ILE A 468 2.72 -12.55 -29.39
C ILE A 468 1.78 -13.54 -30.06
N ALA A 469 2.13 -13.98 -31.27
CA ALA A 469 1.34 -14.92 -32.05
C ALA A 469 2.21 -16.05 -32.62
N LEU A 470 1.62 -17.24 -32.73
CA LEU A 470 2.17 -18.38 -33.45
C LEU A 470 1.74 -18.31 -34.92
N ARG A 471 2.67 -18.57 -35.83
CA ARG A 471 2.40 -18.71 -37.26
C ARG A 471 2.21 -20.16 -37.64
N ALA A 472 1.58 -20.39 -38.79
CA ALA A 472 1.35 -21.75 -39.31
C ALA A 472 2.66 -22.52 -39.58
N ASP A 473 3.76 -21.81 -39.86
CA ASP A 473 5.10 -22.37 -40.08
C ASP A 473 5.89 -22.66 -38.78
N GLY A 474 5.26 -22.47 -37.62
CA GLY A 474 5.85 -22.67 -36.29
C GLY A 474 6.75 -21.54 -35.80
N GLU A 475 6.89 -20.43 -36.56
CA GLU A 475 7.58 -19.24 -36.07
C GLU A 475 6.67 -18.40 -35.17
N LEU A 476 7.27 -17.62 -34.28
CA LEU A 476 6.57 -16.65 -33.45
C LEU A 476 6.71 -15.24 -34.04
N THR A 477 5.68 -14.43 -33.85
CA THR A 477 5.72 -12.99 -34.12
C THR A 477 5.43 -12.21 -32.86
N PHE A 478 6.23 -11.18 -32.61
CA PHE A 478 5.88 -10.11 -31.67
C PHE A 478 5.55 -8.85 -32.46
N THR A 479 4.31 -8.38 -32.35
CA THR A 479 3.86 -7.13 -32.96
C THR A 479 3.54 -6.14 -31.86
N MET A 480 4.05 -4.92 -31.97
CA MET A 480 3.81 -3.85 -31.01
C MET A 480 3.52 -2.53 -31.73
N THR A 481 2.46 -1.86 -31.29
CA THR A 481 2.17 -0.45 -31.55
C THR A 481 2.56 0.34 -30.31
N ASN A 482 3.48 1.29 -30.43
CA ASN A 482 3.92 2.11 -29.30
C ASN A 482 2.96 3.28 -29.01
N ASP A 483 3.23 4.04 -27.94
CA ASP A 483 2.41 5.19 -27.52
C ASP A 483 2.33 6.31 -28.58
N ALA A 484 3.30 6.38 -29.50
CA ALA A 484 3.28 7.28 -30.65
C ALA A 484 2.50 6.73 -31.86
N GLY A 485 1.88 5.55 -31.75
CA GLY A 485 1.11 4.90 -32.80
C GLY A 485 1.95 4.16 -33.86
N VAL A 486 3.27 4.05 -33.67
CA VAL A 486 4.16 3.35 -34.60
C VAL A 486 4.12 1.86 -34.34
N THR A 487 3.84 1.07 -35.39
CA THR A 487 3.78 -0.40 -35.30
C THR A 487 5.05 -1.05 -35.83
N SER A 488 5.64 -1.92 -35.04
CA SER A 488 6.82 -2.74 -35.38
C SER A 488 6.50 -4.22 -35.20
N THR A 489 7.10 -5.08 -36.01
CA THR A 489 6.95 -6.54 -35.90
C THR A 489 8.31 -7.23 -35.96
N MET A 490 8.54 -8.15 -35.03
CA MET A 490 9.65 -9.10 -35.03
C MET A 490 9.10 -10.49 -35.35
N THR A 491 9.77 -11.22 -36.24
CA THR A 491 9.47 -12.63 -36.52
C THR A 491 10.69 -13.46 -36.16
N THR A 492 10.49 -14.59 -35.49
CA THR A 492 11.59 -15.52 -35.18
C THR A 492 12.10 -16.23 -36.43
N SER A 493 13.31 -16.76 -36.35
CA SER A 493 13.88 -17.66 -37.33
C SER A 493 14.40 -18.91 -36.62
N GLY A 494 13.82 -20.06 -36.94
CA GLY A 494 14.23 -21.35 -36.39
C GLY A 494 13.57 -21.71 -35.05
N ALA A 495 12.47 -21.05 -34.67
CA ALA A 495 11.66 -21.48 -33.53
C ALA A 495 10.93 -22.79 -33.82
N LYS A 496 10.29 -22.89 -35.01
CA LYS A 496 9.64 -24.10 -35.56
C LYS A 496 8.80 -24.92 -34.59
N ILE A 497 8.01 -24.24 -33.75
CA ILE A 497 7.10 -24.84 -32.77
C ILE A 497 5.91 -25.48 -33.49
N THR A 498 6.08 -26.72 -33.91
CA THR A 498 5.11 -27.51 -34.69
C THR A 498 4.64 -28.77 -33.96
N ASP A 499 5.28 -29.12 -32.85
CA ASP A 499 4.93 -30.28 -32.03
C ASP A 499 3.96 -29.93 -30.88
N THR A 500 3.71 -30.89 -29.98
CA THR A 500 2.79 -30.75 -28.84
C THR A 500 3.53 -30.78 -27.50
N ALA A 501 4.85 -30.52 -27.49
CA ALA A 501 5.60 -30.34 -26.26
C ALA A 501 5.24 -29.01 -25.60
N VAL A 502 5.60 -28.89 -24.33
CA VAL A 502 5.56 -27.60 -23.64
C VAL A 502 6.86 -26.86 -24.00
N HIS A 503 6.73 -25.62 -24.44
CA HIS A 503 7.85 -24.72 -24.71
C HIS A 503 7.79 -23.52 -23.76
N LYS A 504 8.96 -23.06 -23.32
CA LYS A 504 9.09 -21.81 -22.56
C LYS A 504 9.39 -20.67 -23.51
N ILE A 505 8.50 -19.68 -23.55
CA ILE A 505 8.63 -18.50 -24.41
C ILE A 505 8.98 -17.30 -23.55
N ALA A 506 10.00 -16.55 -23.96
CA ALA A 506 10.30 -15.27 -23.34
C ALA A 506 10.42 -14.15 -24.38
N LEU A 507 9.97 -12.96 -24.01
CA LEU A 507 10.17 -11.71 -24.75
C LEU A 507 10.85 -10.71 -23.81
N SER A 508 12.06 -10.29 -24.14
CA SER A 508 12.69 -9.11 -23.54
C SER A 508 12.49 -7.93 -24.46
N TYR A 509 11.69 -6.97 -24.03
CA TYR A 509 11.38 -5.75 -24.74
C TYR A 509 12.07 -4.54 -24.12
N GLN A 510 12.60 -3.65 -24.96
CA GLN A 510 13.17 -2.36 -24.55
C GLN A 510 12.93 -1.30 -25.64
N SER A 511 12.52 -0.11 -25.22
CA SER A 511 12.18 1.05 -26.07
C SER A 511 13.40 1.73 -26.68
N GLU A 512 14.58 1.50 -26.11
CA GLU A 512 15.84 2.08 -26.55
C GLU A 512 16.88 0.96 -26.65
N GLY A 513 16.68 0.04 -27.60
CA GLY A 513 17.63 -1.05 -27.82
C GLY A 513 17.07 -2.21 -28.65
N THR A 514 17.70 -3.37 -28.47
CA THR A 514 17.31 -4.61 -29.15
C THR A 514 16.33 -5.39 -28.29
N SER A 515 15.10 -5.57 -28.78
CA SER A 515 14.17 -6.52 -28.21
C SER A 515 14.49 -7.92 -28.72
N THR A 516 14.31 -8.95 -27.89
CA THR A 516 14.70 -10.34 -28.21
C THR A 516 13.60 -11.32 -27.81
N LEU A 517 13.28 -12.25 -28.71
CA LEU A 517 12.41 -13.40 -28.46
C LEU A 517 13.26 -14.65 -28.21
N TYR A 518 12.88 -15.41 -27.18
CA TYR A 518 13.51 -16.64 -26.77
C TYR A 518 12.52 -17.79 -26.80
N VAL A 519 12.99 -18.95 -27.24
CA VAL A 519 12.27 -20.24 -27.15
C VAL A 519 13.20 -21.20 -26.43
N ASP A 520 12.72 -21.77 -25.33
CA ASP A 520 13.45 -22.70 -24.47
C ASP A 520 14.83 -22.14 -24.02
N GLY A 521 14.86 -20.83 -23.76
CA GLY A 521 16.05 -20.08 -23.34
C GLY A 521 17.03 -19.73 -24.46
N LYS A 522 16.75 -20.11 -25.71
CA LYS A 522 17.56 -19.73 -26.89
C LYS A 522 16.98 -18.51 -27.58
N ALA A 523 17.81 -17.49 -27.82
CA ALA A 523 17.42 -16.34 -28.65
C ALA A 523 17.16 -16.81 -30.10
N VAL A 524 15.95 -16.55 -30.60
CA VAL A 524 15.50 -16.99 -31.94
C VAL A 524 14.90 -15.85 -32.76
N GLY A 525 14.77 -14.65 -32.20
CA GLY A 525 14.38 -13.44 -32.92
C GLY A 525 14.90 -12.20 -32.22
N SER A 526 15.26 -11.18 -32.99
CA SER A 526 15.69 -9.88 -32.46
C SER A 526 15.31 -8.76 -33.41
N ALA A 527 14.95 -7.60 -32.86
CA ALA A 527 14.68 -6.39 -33.61
C ALA A 527 14.89 -5.16 -32.74
N THR A 528 15.36 -4.07 -33.35
CA THR A 528 15.30 -2.75 -32.71
C THR A 528 13.86 -2.26 -32.72
N MET A 529 13.37 -1.84 -31.56
CA MET A 529 12.03 -1.31 -31.37
C MET A 529 12.09 -0.02 -30.55
N SER A 530 11.09 0.86 -30.70
CA SER A 530 11.11 2.19 -30.09
C SER A 530 9.78 2.60 -29.44
N GLY A 531 9.84 3.61 -28.57
CA GLY A 531 8.71 4.16 -27.80
C GLY A 531 8.29 3.24 -26.67
N SER A 532 7.43 3.67 -25.74
CA SER A 532 6.85 2.78 -24.73
C SER A 532 5.65 2.01 -25.31
N THR A 533 5.25 0.91 -24.65
CA THR A 533 3.93 0.31 -24.91
C THR A 533 2.83 1.34 -24.67
N ARG A 534 1.66 1.18 -25.29
CA ARG A 534 0.59 2.17 -25.18
C ARG A 534 0.08 2.33 -23.76
N GLN A 535 -0.45 3.52 -23.49
CA GLN A 535 -1.30 3.79 -22.34
C GLN A 535 -2.53 2.85 -22.30
N GLN A 536 -3.14 2.76 -21.12
CA GLN A 536 -4.37 2.00 -20.94
C GLN A 536 -5.52 2.64 -21.72
N GLU A 537 -6.07 1.92 -22.70
CA GLU A 537 -7.15 2.43 -23.55
C GLU A 537 -8.41 1.56 -23.48
N TYR A 538 -8.30 0.30 -23.91
CA TYR A 538 -9.48 -0.54 -24.12
C TYR A 538 -9.53 -1.72 -23.16
N TRP A 539 -8.53 -2.60 -23.19
CA TRP A 539 -8.61 -3.94 -22.61
C TRP A 539 -7.39 -4.23 -21.73
N GLY A 540 -7.51 -5.21 -20.83
CA GLY A 540 -6.39 -5.71 -20.03
C GLY A 540 -5.52 -6.70 -20.80
N LEU A 541 -4.60 -7.35 -20.08
CA LEU A 541 -3.81 -8.45 -20.62
C LEU A 541 -4.73 -9.62 -20.96
N TYR A 542 -4.65 -10.09 -22.19
CA TYR A 542 -5.45 -11.19 -22.70
C TYR A 542 -4.57 -12.41 -22.97
N VAL A 543 -4.87 -13.53 -22.31
CA VAL A 543 -4.29 -14.85 -22.60
C VAL A 543 -5.24 -15.59 -23.55
N GLY A 544 -4.79 -15.82 -24.78
CA GLY A 544 -5.57 -16.28 -25.93
C GLY A 544 -5.84 -15.15 -26.93
N SER A 545 -6.94 -15.23 -27.68
CA SER A 545 -7.46 -14.12 -28.47
C SER A 545 -9.00 -14.09 -28.49
N PRO A 546 -9.61 -12.90 -28.35
CA PRO A 546 -11.06 -12.70 -28.43
C PRO A 546 -11.59 -12.73 -29.87
N PHE A 547 -10.74 -12.56 -30.89
CA PHE A 547 -11.12 -12.42 -32.29
C PHE A 547 -10.81 -13.68 -33.11
N THR A 548 -11.09 -13.64 -34.41
CA THR A 548 -10.77 -14.73 -35.34
C THR A 548 -9.25 -14.84 -35.54
N ALA A 549 -8.73 -16.08 -35.50
CA ALA A 549 -7.30 -16.46 -35.52
C ALA A 549 -6.58 -16.45 -34.15
N ALA A 550 -7.17 -17.15 -33.16
CA ALA A 550 -6.47 -17.47 -31.91
C ALA A 550 -5.63 -18.75 -32.05
N PHE A 551 -4.54 -18.80 -31.29
CA PHE A 551 -3.83 -20.03 -30.99
C PHE A 551 -4.76 -21.04 -30.28
N SER A 552 -4.72 -22.31 -30.69
CA SER A 552 -5.39 -23.41 -29.97
C SER A 552 -4.38 -24.26 -29.21
N GLY A 553 -4.44 -24.21 -27.89
CA GLY A 553 -3.49 -24.87 -27.02
C GLY A 553 -3.70 -24.53 -25.56
N ALA A 554 -2.62 -24.55 -24.79
CA ALA A 554 -2.59 -24.15 -23.39
C ALA A 554 -1.46 -23.16 -23.11
N VAL A 555 -1.69 -22.23 -22.18
CA VAL A 555 -0.72 -21.24 -21.68
C VAL A 555 -0.63 -21.35 -20.16
N GLY A 556 0.57 -21.37 -19.58
CA GLY A 556 0.80 -21.46 -18.14
C GLY A 556 1.94 -20.55 -17.67
N ASP A 557 2.09 -20.42 -16.36
CA ASP A 557 3.21 -19.73 -15.68
C ASP A 557 3.60 -18.39 -16.32
N VAL A 558 2.65 -17.45 -16.35
CA VAL A 558 2.85 -16.15 -17.03
C VAL A 558 3.49 -15.17 -16.05
N GLU A 559 4.78 -14.91 -16.24
CA GLU A 559 5.54 -13.96 -15.43
C GLU A 559 5.90 -12.72 -16.25
N MET A 560 5.76 -11.53 -15.66
CA MET A 560 6.16 -10.27 -16.29
C MET A 560 6.99 -9.41 -15.33
N ARG A 561 8.13 -8.90 -15.80
CA ARG A 561 9.05 -8.05 -15.03
C ARG A 561 9.29 -6.72 -15.73
N GLU A 562 9.55 -5.67 -14.96
CA GLU A 562 9.68 -4.29 -15.47
C GLU A 562 10.97 -4.02 -16.28
N THR A 563 11.88 -4.99 -16.37
CA THR A 563 13.14 -4.81 -17.10
C THR A 563 13.32 -5.84 -18.20
N ALA A 564 14.01 -5.46 -19.27
CA ALA A 564 14.44 -6.38 -20.31
C ALA A 564 15.58 -7.28 -19.80
N PHE A 565 15.36 -8.59 -19.74
CA PHE A 565 16.34 -9.56 -19.28
C PHE A 565 17.28 -9.99 -20.39
N SER A 566 18.55 -10.20 -20.01
CA SER A 566 19.54 -10.88 -20.84
C SER A 566 19.22 -12.38 -20.98
N GLN A 567 19.80 -13.03 -21.97
CA GLN A 567 19.64 -14.48 -22.17
C GLN A 567 20.01 -15.30 -20.93
N ALA A 568 21.07 -14.92 -20.21
CA ALA A 568 21.49 -15.60 -18.99
C ALA A 568 20.41 -15.51 -17.88
N GLN A 569 19.77 -14.34 -17.75
CA GLN A 569 18.66 -14.15 -16.81
C GLN A 569 17.42 -14.95 -17.23
N ILE A 570 17.13 -15.05 -18.54
CA ILE A 570 16.04 -15.91 -19.04
C ILE A 570 16.32 -17.39 -18.71
N LEU A 571 17.54 -17.87 -18.91
CA LEU A 571 17.92 -19.24 -18.56
C LEU A 571 17.80 -19.50 -17.04
N ALA A 572 18.20 -18.55 -16.21
CA ALA A 572 18.05 -18.63 -14.76
C ALA A 572 16.57 -18.65 -14.34
N LEU A 573 15.75 -17.80 -14.96
CA LEU A 573 14.31 -17.74 -14.74
C LEU A 573 13.63 -19.06 -15.09
N ASN A 574 13.97 -19.64 -16.24
CA ASN A 574 13.44 -20.92 -16.70
C ASN A 574 13.83 -22.11 -15.82
N ALA A 575 14.92 -22.00 -15.06
CA ALA A 575 15.38 -23.03 -14.13
C ALA A 575 14.68 -22.96 -12.75
N GLY A 576 13.73 -22.03 -12.54
CA GLY A 576 13.05 -21.83 -11.27
C GLY A 576 13.86 -21.04 -10.24
N GLY A 577 14.95 -20.38 -10.65
CA GLY A 577 15.68 -19.46 -9.79
C GLY A 577 14.94 -18.14 -9.71
N THR A 578 14.53 -17.71 -8.52
CA THR A 578 14.08 -16.32 -8.29
C THR A 578 15.18 -15.37 -8.71
N VAL A 579 15.05 -14.73 -9.88
CA VAL A 579 16.00 -13.73 -10.38
C VAL A 579 15.71 -12.41 -9.67
N SER A 580 16.09 -12.32 -8.39
CA SER A 580 15.96 -11.09 -7.60
C SER A 580 17.17 -10.17 -7.72
N GLN A 581 18.22 -10.55 -8.46
CA GLN A 581 19.36 -9.70 -8.79
C GLN A 581 19.86 -9.98 -10.21
N PRO A 582 20.45 -8.98 -10.91
CA PRO A 582 21.10 -9.25 -12.19
C PRO A 582 22.17 -10.33 -12.02
N ALA A 583 22.02 -11.44 -12.73
CA ALA A 583 22.89 -12.61 -12.61
C ALA A 583 24.35 -12.21 -12.83
N THR A 584 25.20 -12.49 -11.86
CA THR A 584 26.64 -12.33 -12.01
C THR A 584 27.18 -13.44 -12.92
N ALA A 585 28.30 -13.20 -13.61
CA ALA A 585 28.92 -14.19 -14.51
C ALA A 585 29.19 -15.55 -13.82
N ALA A 586 29.34 -15.56 -12.49
CA ALA A 586 29.52 -16.77 -11.68
C ALA A 586 28.24 -17.63 -11.57
N GLU A 587 27.06 -17.02 -11.54
CA GLU A 587 25.77 -17.73 -11.48
C GLU A 587 25.41 -18.34 -12.85
N THR A 588 25.73 -17.62 -13.93
CA THR A 588 25.63 -18.12 -15.31
C THR A 588 26.52 -19.34 -15.52
N LEU A 589 27.75 -19.32 -14.99
CA LEU A 589 28.67 -20.46 -15.05
C LEU A 589 28.12 -21.66 -14.26
N LYS A 590 27.51 -21.43 -13.10
CA LYS A 590 26.90 -22.49 -12.27
C LYS A 590 25.76 -23.22 -13.00
N ALA A 591 24.89 -22.47 -13.68
CA ALA A 591 23.78 -23.03 -14.47
C ALA A 591 24.27 -23.80 -15.71
N MET A 592 25.29 -23.27 -16.40
CA MET A 592 25.88 -23.92 -17.58
C MET A 592 26.62 -25.22 -17.21
N VAL A 593 27.33 -25.25 -16.08
CA VAL A 593 28.01 -26.45 -15.58
C VAL A 593 27.01 -27.51 -15.13
N ALA A 594 25.92 -27.14 -14.45
CA ALA A 594 24.89 -28.09 -14.05
C ALA A 594 24.23 -28.78 -15.26
N LYS A 595 24.00 -28.05 -16.35
CA LYS A 595 23.46 -28.60 -17.60
C LYS A 595 24.47 -29.49 -18.34
N GLY A 596 25.73 -29.06 -18.42
CA GLY A 596 26.79 -29.86 -19.05
C GLY A 596 27.07 -31.20 -18.34
N VAL A 597 26.93 -31.24 -17.01
CA VAL A 597 27.06 -32.47 -16.23
C VAL A 597 25.85 -33.41 -16.43
N ALA A 598 24.65 -32.87 -16.57
CA ALA A 598 23.43 -33.66 -16.84
C ALA A 598 23.46 -34.29 -18.25
N ASP A 599 23.89 -33.56 -19.27
CA ASP A 599 24.01 -34.06 -20.64
C ASP A 599 25.12 -35.12 -20.76
N THR A 600 26.22 -34.96 -20.02
CA THR A 600 27.31 -35.95 -19.95
C THR A 600 26.88 -37.22 -19.20
N ALA A 601 26.08 -37.10 -18.13
CA ALA A 601 25.55 -38.23 -17.38
C ALA A 601 24.51 -39.04 -18.19
N ALA A 602 23.67 -38.37 -18.98
CA ALA A 602 22.72 -39.03 -19.89
C ALA A 602 23.43 -39.79 -21.02
N THR A 603 24.56 -39.25 -21.51
CA THR A 603 25.39 -39.93 -22.52
C THR A 603 26.13 -41.14 -21.95
N LEU A 604 26.54 -41.08 -20.67
CA LEU A 604 27.22 -42.20 -19.99
C LEU A 604 26.23 -43.34 -19.63
N ALA A 605 24.99 -43.00 -19.27
CA ALA A 605 23.93 -43.96 -18.95
C ALA A 605 23.39 -44.72 -20.18
N GLY A 606 23.66 -44.24 -21.39
CA GLY A 606 23.23 -44.86 -22.66
C GLY A 606 24.24 -45.80 -23.32
N SER A 607 25.44 -45.98 -22.76
CA SER A 607 26.48 -46.82 -23.39
C SER A 607 26.44 -48.28 -22.90
N THR A 608 26.21 -49.22 -23.81
CA THR A 608 26.18 -50.68 -23.54
C THR A 608 27.56 -51.34 -23.54
N ALA A 609 28.63 -50.62 -23.20
CA ALA A 609 29.98 -51.16 -23.17
C ALA A 609 30.45 -51.37 -21.73
N TRP A 610 29.95 -52.42 -21.07
CA TRP A 610 30.48 -52.89 -19.79
C TRP A 610 31.31 -54.16 -19.99
N GLY A 611 32.63 -53.98 -19.98
CA GLY A 611 33.60 -55.06 -19.93
C GLY A 611 34.98 -54.52 -19.57
N GLY A 612 35.33 -54.56 -18.29
CA GLY A 612 36.71 -54.31 -17.84
C GLY A 612 36.83 -53.59 -16.50
N ALA A 613 37.59 -54.19 -15.59
CA ALA A 613 37.85 -53.82 -14.20
C ALA A 613 38.09 -52.32 -13.94
N MET A 614 37.50 -51.81 -12.86
CA MET A 614 37.84 -50.51 -12.27
C MET A 614 39.27 -50.53 -11.72
N ALA A 615 40.15 -49.75 -12.34
CA ALA A 615 41.41 -49.32 -11.75
C ALA A 615 41.45 -47.78 -11.76
N SER A 616 41.48 -47.19 -10.56
CA SER A 616 41.83 -45.81 -10.24
C SER A 616 40.88 -44.69 -10.72
N PRO A 617 40.42 -43.78 -9.84
CA PRO A 617 39.73 -42.57 -10.28
C PRO A 617 40.71 -41.72 -11.10
N ALA A 618 40.38 -41.49 -12.37
CA ALA A 618 41.10 -40.55 -13.21
C ALA A 618 40.98 -39.14 -12.60
N THR A 619 42.10 -38.60 -12.14
CA THR A 619 42.27 -37.18 -11.85
C THR A 619 42.02 -36.39 -13.14
N LEU A 620 40.84 -35.77 -13.25
CA LEU A 620 40.56 -34.80 -14.30
C LEU A 620 41.34 -33.51 -13.97
N SER A 621 42.56 -33.37 -14.49
CA SER A 621 43.37 -32.18 -14.26
C SER A 621 42.91 -31.05 -15.20
N LEU A 622 42.19 -30.05 -14.69
CA LEU A 622 42.02 -28.76 -15.37
C LEU A 622 43.33 -27.97 -15.30
N VAL A 623 44.31 -28.30 -16.15
CA VAL A 623 45.61 -27.63 -16.17
C VAL A 623 45.78 -26.68 -17.38
N SER A 624 44.84 -26.65 -18.33
CA SER A 624 45.03 -25.86 -19.56
C SER A 624 44.41 -24.46 -19.59
N ALA A 625 43.84 -23.93 -18.51
CA ALA A 625 43.23 -22.59 -18.51
C ALA A 625 44.01 -21.51 -17.73
N PHE A 626 44.89 -21.89 -16.80
CA PHE A 626 45.65 -20.91 -16.01
C PHE A 626 47.06 -21.44 -15.79
N GLY A 627 47.98 -21.02 -16.65
CA GLY A 627 49.40 -21.34 -16.53
C GLY A 627 49.98 -20.75 -15.25
N THR A 628 49.95 -21.50 -14.15
CA THR A 628 50.78 -21.26 -12.97
C THR A 628 51.18 -22.60 -12.37
N THR A 629 52.49 -22.80 -12.23
CA THR A 629 53.11 -23.97 -11.60
C THR A 629 53.17 -23.74 -10.10
N GLY A 630 52.29 -24.38 -9.32
CA GLY A 630 52.38 -24.36 -7.86
C GLY A 630 51.26 -25.14 -7.19
N THR A 631 51.62 -26.13 -6.38
CA THR A 631 50.70 -26.92 -5.55
C THR A 631 50.15 -26.06 -4.41
N SER A 632 48.94 -25.53 -4.56
CA SER A 632 48.12 -25.03 -3.45
C SER A 632 46.73 -25.64 -3.49
N VAL A 633 46.22 -26.02 -2.32
CA VAL A 633 44.91 -26.65 -2.17
C VAL A 633 43.84 -25.58 -2.43
N SER A 634 42.87 -25.90 -3.29
CA SER A 634 41.81 -24.98 -3.70
C SER A 634 41.01 -24.46 -2.48
N PRO A 635 40.79 -23.13 -2.35
CA PRO A 635 39.91 -22.55 -1.33
C PRO A 635 38.50 -23.14 -1.33
N LEU A 636 38.05 -23.68 -2.48
CA LEU A 636 36.76 -24.34 -2.64
C LEU A 636 36.69 -25.69 -1.90
N ALA A 637 37.81 -26.42 -1.79
CA ALA A 637 37.87 -27.69 -1.07
C ALA A 637 37.75 -27.46 0.45
N THR A 638 38.37 -26.38 0.96
CA THR A 638 38.23 -25.95 2.36
C THR A 638 36.81 -25.46 2.67
N ALA A 639 36.17 -24.75 1.73
CA ALA A 639 34.80 -24.28 1.89
C ALA A 639 33.76 -25.42 1.90
N LEU A 640 33.95 -26.47 1.07
CA LEU A 640 33.07 -27.64 1.06
C LEU A 640 33.19 -28.48 2.34
N ALA A 641 34.40 -28.61 2.90
CA ALA A 641 34.61 -29.33 4.16
C ALA A 641 33.88 -28.65 5.34
N ASN A 642 33.90 -27.31 5.40
CA ASN A 642 33.24 -26.54 6.45
C ASN A 642 31.70 -26.54 6.34
N ALA A 643 31.16 -26.51 5.12
CA ALA A 643 29.70 -26.54 4.90
C ALA A 643 29.06 -27.89 5.25
N SER A 644 29.83 -28.99 5.20
CA SER A 644 29.33 -30.33 5.57
C SER A 644 29.20 -30.55 7.09
N ALA A 645 29.85 -29.71 7.90
CA ALA A 645 29.88 -29.85 9.36
C ALA A 645 28.76 -29.08 10.09
N SER A 646 28.04 -28.18 9.42
CA SER A 646 27.06 -27.26 10.03
C SER A 646 25.60 -27.57 9.67
N GLY A 647 25.21 -28.85 9.73
CA GLY A 647 23.81 -29.23 9.53
C GLY A 647 22.93 -28.74 10.69
N SER A 648 22.14 -27.67 10.47
CA SER A 648 21.04 -27.30 11.36
C SER A 648 19.79 -26.89 10.58
N ARG A 649 18.74 -27.65 10.91
CA ARG A 649 17.31 -27.58 10.63
C ARG A 649 16.78 -26.17 10.28
N TYR A 650 16.14 -26.06 9.12
CA TYR A 650 15.16 -25.02 8.83
C TYR A 650 13.76 -25.64 8.81
N THR A 651 12.93 -25.24 9.76
CA THR A 651 11.48 -25.45 9.78
C THR A 651 10.84 -24.31 8.99
N SER A 652 10.13 -24.61 7.90
CA SER A 652 9.37 -23.61 7.14
C SER A 652 8.02 -23.34 7.80
N THR A 653 7.76 -22.09 8.17
CA THR A 653 6.41 -21.56 8.42
C THR A 653 5.92 -20.88 7.15
N SER A 654 4.81 -21.37 6.58
CA SER A 654 4.13 -20.79 5.41
C SER A 654 3.58 -19.39 5.69
N PRO A 655 3.57 -18.45 4.72
CA PRO A 655 2.75 -17.25 4.81
C PRO A 655 1.37 -17.47 4.17
N PHE A 656 0.38 -16.85 4.82
CA PHE A 656 -1.03 -16.77 4.44
C PHE A 656 -1.22 -16.19 3.03
N SER A 657 -2.06 -16.84 2.24
CA SER A 657 -2.67 -16.26 1.04
C SER A 657 -3.59 -15.11 1.47
N MET A 658 -3.41 -13.95 0.83
CA MET A 658 -4.38 -12.87 0.95
C MET A 658 -5.72 -13.36 0.37
N LEU A 659 -6.77 -13.00 1.09
CA LEU A 659 -8.12 -13.50 0.93
C LEU A 659 -8.76 -12.95 -0.36
N THR A 660 -9.20 -13.87 -1.22
CA THR A 660 -10.23 -13.61 -2.22
C THR A 660 -11.58 -13.37 -1.52
N THR A 661 -12.36 -12.44 -2.06
CA THR A 661 -13.77 -12.10 -1.75
C THR A 661 -14.65 -13.33 -1.45
N PRO A 662 -15.47 -13.28 -0.38
CA PRO A 662 -16.64 -12.40 -0.37
C PRO A 662 -16.85 -11.69 0.98
N ARG A 663 -16.48 -10.42 1.04
CA ARG A 663 -17.08 -9.42 1.96
C ARG A 663 -17.36 -8.07 1.29
N LEU A 664 -17.36 -8.04 -0.05
CA LEU A 664 -17.67 -6.84 -0.85
C LEU A 664 -19.18 -6.63 -1.10
N ALA A 665 -20.07 -7.40 -0.47
CA ALA A 665 -21.53 -7.29 -0.69
C ALA A 665 -22.25 -6.31 0.26
N ALA A 666 -21.53 -5.51 1.04
CA ALA A 666 -22.10 -4.45 1.87
C ALA A 666 -21.18 -3.23 1.75
N LEU A 667 -21.49 -2.32 0.82
CA LEU A 667 -20.98 -0.93 0.73
C LEU A 667 -21.37 -0.23 -0.60
N ASP A 668 -22.36 -0.75 -1.34
CA ASP A 668 -22.85 -0.18 -2.60
C ASP A 668 -24.09 0.72 -2.44
N LEU A 669 -24.33 1.26 -1.24
CA LEU A 669 -25.38 2.24 -1.02
C LEU A 669 -24.80 3.51 -0.40
N TYR A 670 -25.12 4.65 -1.05
CA TYR A 670 -24.84 6.04 -0.71
C TYR A 670 -23.74 6.80 -1.46
N HIS A 671 -23.27 6.34 -2.62
CA HIS A 671 -22.41 7.15 -3.50
C HIS A 671 -22.95 7.21 -4.94
N GLY A 672 -24.15 7.75 -5.08
CA GLY A 672 -24.75 8.17 -6.36
C GLY A 672 -24.92 9.68 -6.42
#